data_AF-A0A5P9H8D1-F1
#
_entry.id   AF-A0A5P9H8D1-F1
#
_cell.length_a   1.000
_cell.length_b   1.000
_cell.length_c   1.000
_cell.angle_alpha   90.00
_cell.angle_beta   90.00
_cell.angle_gamma   90.00
#
_symmetry.space_group_name_H-M   'P 1'
#
loop_
_entity.id
_entity.type
_entity.pdbx_description
1 polymer ?
#
loop_
_entity_poly.entity_id
_entity_poly.type
_entity_poly.pdbx_seq_one_letter_code
_entity_poly.pdbx_strand_id
1 'polypeptide(L)'
;MLGIGTVAKKIFGTPNDRKVKTTRPLVEKINALEPEYEALDDAGLIARTQDFKKRIAEGESLDAILPEAFANCREAARRALGLRAFDVQLMGGIFLHQGNISEMKTGEGKTLVATFPAYLNALSGKGVHIVTVNDYLAKRDAEWMGNVFSALGMTTGVVYPQQPDEEKKGAYAADITYATNNELGFDYLRDNMKSSLEEMAQRGHYFAIVDEVDSILIDEARTPLIISGPAQDRSELYVTIDGLIPSLEEDHYKIDEKTKNVTFTDEGNEYIEELLHQKDLLEEGQSLYDPESTTIVHHMNQGLRAHKLFLKDRDYIVRDNEVVLIDEFTGRMMAGRRLSDGLHQAIEAKEGCEIKPENVTLAQVTFQNYFRLYDKLSGMTGTATTEAEEFGQIYGLGVVEVPTNKPIARVDEDDAVYRTAQEKFDAVVDSIKKAHEKGQPILVGTTSIEKSEMLSELLKKAGVKHNVLNARQHEQEAQIVADAGKLNAVTIATNMAGRGTDIKLGGNLDFKIMEAIAADPDADPEELRKRLEAGHKDDEQAVIDAGGLFVLATERHESRRIDNQLRGRSGRQGDPGRSAFFLSLDDDLMRIFGSERLEKVLSTLGMKEGEAIIHPWVNKSLERAQAKVEGRNFDIRKQLLKFDDVMNEQRKVIFRQRLDIMEATDLSEIIKDMRGEVIDDLIDQYMPPKTYADQWDTEGLYVAVIERLNLDVPVMAWGEEEGVDDDEIADRLEEAADKMMAEKAEAFGPEQMRMIEKQVLLQTIDSKWREHLLTLEHLRSVVGFRGYAQRDPLNEYKNEAFALFESMLNSLRQDVTQQLARIRPVTDEEQQQMLRDLRAKQASMAPKPSETEEREPGAESLKDPTGAALPGFDENDPTTWGNPGRNEACPCGSGKKFKHCHGRLG
;
A
#
# COMPACT_ATOMS: atom_id res chain seq x y z
N MET A 1 41.06 -0.58 -33.02
CA MET A 1 40.52 0.57 -33.79
C MET A 1 39.31 1.10 -33.02
N LEU A 2 39.34 2.36 -32.57
CA LEU A 2 38.18 2.98 -31.93
C LEU A 2 37.10 3.15 -33.02
N GLY A 3 35.99 2.42 -32.90
CA GLY A 3 34.90 2.47 -33.87
C GLY A 3 34.30 3.88 -33.98
N ILE A 4 33.72 4.20 -35.13
CA ILE A 4 33.08 5.50 -35.41
C ILE A 4 32.08 5.89 -34.30
N GLY A 5 31.36 4.92 -33.73
CA GLY A 5 30.46 5.14 -32.59
C GLY A 5 31.16 5.64 -31.32
N THR A 6 32.39 5.19 -31.02
CA THR A 6 33.16 5.63 -29.85
C THR A 6 33.70 7.05 -30.02
N VAL A 7 34.10 7.41 -31.25
CA VAL A 7 34.54 8.78 -31.60
C VAL A 7 33.35 9.74 -31.58
N ALA A 8 32.21 9.35 -32.15
CA ALA A 8 30.98 10.14 -32.11
C ALA A 8 30.48 10.37 -30.67
N LYS A 9 30.55 9.35 -29.79
CA LYS A 9 30.21 9.47 -28.37
C LYS A 9 31.13 10.45 -27.62
N LYS A 10 32.44 10.47 -27.95
CA LYS A 10 33.40 11.44 -27.38
C LYS A 10 33.17 12.88 -27.85
N ILE A 11 32.74 13.09 -29.10
CA ILE A 11 32.55 14.43 -29.67
C ILE A 11 31.18 15.01 -29.30
N PHE A 12 30.10 14.23 -29.41
CA PHE A 12 28.73 14.71 -29.24
C PHE A 12 28.09 14.35 -27.89
N GLY A 13 28.80 13.61 -27.04
CA GLY A 13 28.28 13.08 -25.78
C GLY A 13 27.18 12.03 -25.96
N THR A 14 26.72 11.48 -24.83
CA THR A 14 25.53 10.63 -24.75
C THR A 14 24.25 11.47 -24.74
N PRO A 15 23.06 10.87 -25.01
CA PRO A 15 21.78 11.55 -24.77
C PRO A 15 21.66 12.09 -23.33
N ASN A 16 22.20 11.36 -22.35
CA ASN A 16 22.26 11.80 -20.96
C ASN A 16 23.15 13.06 -20.79
N ASP A 17 24.35 13.06 -21.38
CA ASP A 17 25.27 14.22 -21.29
C ASP A 17 24.65 15.49 -21.86
N ARG A 18 23.82 15.35 -22.90
CA ARG A 18 23.10 16.49 -23.49
C ARG A 18 22.02 17.01 -22.54
N LYS A 19 21.24 16.14 -21.90
CA LYS A 19 20.27 16.52 -20.87
C LYS A 19 20.97 17.24 -19.71
N VAL A 20 22.05 16.67 -19.17
CA VAL A 20 22.81 17.30 -18.07
C VAL A 20 23.39 18.66 -18.46
N LYS A 21 23.76 18.87 -19.73
CA LYS A 21 24.25 20.18 -20.19
C LYS A 21 23.16 21.26 -20.22
N THR A 22 21.87 20.92 -20.37
CA THR A 22 20.80 21.92 -20.44
C THR A 22 20.53 22.61 -19.10
N THR A 23 20.90 21.99 -17.98
CA THR A 23 20.71 22.57 -16.63
C THR A 23 21.82 23.53 -16.22
N ARG A 24 23.01 23.46 -16.85
CA ARG A 24 24.15 24.31 -16.50
C ARG A 24 23.85 25.81 -16.48
N PRO A 25 23.17 26.40 -17.50
CA PRO A 25 22.85 27.81 -17.46
C PRO A 25 21.91 28.20 -16.31
N LEU A 26 21.03 27.30 -15.87
CA LEU A 26 20.17 27.52 -14.71
C LEU A 26 20.98 27.47 -13.40
N VAL A 27 21.88 26.50 -13.27
CA VAL A 27 22.79 26.42 -12.11
C VAL A 27 23.69 27.66 -12.01
N GLU A 28 24.22 28.14 -13.13
CA GLU A 28 25.00 29.39 -13.18
C GLU A 28 24.18 30.60 -12.71
N LYS A 29 22.90 30.69 -13.10
CA LYS A 29 21.99 31.74 -12.60
C LYS A 29 21.75 31.63 -11.09
N ILE A 30 21.48 30.43 -10.59
CA ILE A 30 21.29 30.19 -9.14
C ILE A 30 22.55 30.61 -8.37
N ASN A 31 23.73 30.24 -8.88
CA ASN A 31 25.02 30.61 -8.30
C ASN A 31 25.26 32.13 -8.31
N ALA A 32 24.87 32.82 -9.39
CA ALA A 32 25.00 34.27 -9.49
C ALA A 32 24.13 35.05 -8.49
N LEU A 33 23.01 34.47 -8.05
CA LEU A 33 22.10 35.06 -7.06
C LEU A 33 22.57 34.87 -5.61
N GLU A 34 23.57 34.01 -5.36
CA GLU A 34 24.04 33.70 -4.00
C GLU A 34 24.35 34.93 -3.13
N PRO A 35 25.12 35.92 -3.61
CA PRO A 35 25.47 37.08 -2.78
C PRO A 35 24.26 37.94 -2.40
N GLU A 36 23.20 37.92 -3.20
CA GLU A 36 21.96 38.64 -2.90
C GLU A 36 21.23 37.99 -1.72
N TYR A 37 21.08 36.66 -1.73
CA TYR A 37 20.40 35.92 -0.67
C TYR A 37 21.23 35.83 0.61
N GLU A 38 22.56 35.70 0.51
CA GLU A 38 23.47 35.77 1.66
C GLU A 38 23.30 37.08 2.45
N ALA A 39 23.00 38.19 1.76
CA ALA A 39 22.83 39.50 2.38
C ALA A 39 21.47 39.71 3.07
N LEU A 40 20.49 38.83 2.84
CA LEU A 40 19.17 38.92 3.48
C LEU A 40 19.23 38.45 4.94
N ASP A 41 18.34 38.95 5.79
CA ASP A 41 18.06 38.34 7.08
C ASP A 41 17.01 37.22 6.95
N ASP A 42 16.73 36.51 8.04
CA ASP A 42 15.79 35.37 8.00
C ASP A 42 14.37 35.82 7.67
N ALA A 43 13.96 37.02 8.13
CA ALA A 43 12.70 37.64 7.74
C ALA A 43 12.65 37.94 6.23
N GLY A 44 13.78 38.33 5.64
CA GLY A 44 13.93 38.52 4.21
C GLY A 44 13.72 37.25 3.40
N LEU A 45 14.24 36.10 3.85
CA LEU A 45 14.02 34.81 3.17
C LEU A 45 12.53 34.42 3.15
N ILE A 46 11.83 34.62 4.27
CA ILE A 46 10.38 34.39 4.38
C ILE A 46 9.60 35.38 3.50
N ALA A 47 10.00 36.66 3.48
CA ALA A 47 9.37 37.67 2.64
C ALA A 47 9.49 37.34 1.14
N ARG A 48 10.64 36.78 0.71
CA ARG A 48 10.82 36.27 -0.66
C ARG A 48 9.85 35.14 -0.99
N THR A 49 9.62 34.20 -0.08
CA THR A 49 8.60 33.16 -0.26
C THR A 49 7.21 33.74 -0.52
N GLN A 50 6.82 34.78 0.23
CA GLN A 50 5.52 35.44 0.04
C GLN A 50 5.42 36.19 -1.29
N ASP A 51 6.51 36.86 -1.71
CA ASP A 51 6.60 37.49 -3.02
C ASP A 51 6.45 36.46 -4.15
N PHE A 52 7.10 35.31 -4.05
CA PHE A 52 6.97 34.23 -5.05
C PHE A 52 5.54 33.66 -5.10
N LYS A 53 4.92 33.38 -3.94
CA LYS A 53 3.51 32.92 -3.88
C LYS A 53 2.58 33.92 -4.57
N LYS A 54 2.80 35.22 -4.37
CA LYS A 54 2.04 36.29 -5.03
C LYS A 54 2.26 36.31 -6.55
N ARG A 55 3.52 36.26 -7.02
CA ARG A 55 3.86 36.24 -8.46
C ARG A 55 3.25 35.04 -9.18
N ILE A 56 3.21 33.87 -8.54
CA ILE A 56 2.56 32.66 -9.08
C ILE A 56 1.05 32.85 -9.17
N ALA A 57 0.43 33.43 -8.14
CA ALA A 57 -1.00 33.75 -8.17
C ALA A 57 -1.36 34.79 -9.26
N GLU A 58 -0.41 35.67 -9.62
CA GLU A 58 -0.52 36.63 -10.73
C GLU A 58 -0.23 36.01 -12.12
N GLY A 59 0.16 34.73 -12.18
CA GLY A 59 0.31 33.97 -13.42
C GLY A 59 1.75 33.69 -13.88
N GLU A 60 2.76 34.05 -13.09
CA GLU A 60 4.14 33.69 -13.39
C GLU A 60 4.38 32.17 -13.19
N SER A 61 5.11 31.54 -14.10
CA SER A 61 5.33 30.09 -14.04
C SER A 61 6.40 29.70 -13.00
N LEU A 62 6.28 28.49 -12.46
CA LEU A 62 7.29 27.92 -11.56
C LEU A 62 8.69 27.87 -12.21
N ASP A 63 8.78 27.58 -13.50
CA ASP A 63 10.04 27.55 -14.23
C ASP A 63 10.75 28.91 -14.27
N ALA A 64 10.00 30.01 -14.33
CA ALA A 64 10.55 31.36 -14.33
C ALA A 64 11.14 31.73 -12.96
N ILE A 65 10.45 31.34 -11.89
CA ILE A 65 10.86 31.60 -10.50
C ILE A 65 11.95 30.64 -10.01
N LEU A 66 12.12 29.48 -10.67
CA LEU A 66 13.04 28.42 -10.26
C LEU A 66 14.43 28.93 -9.81
N PRO A 67 15.15 29.80 -10.55
CA PRO A 67 16.48 30.24 -10.14
C PRO A 67 16.48 31.00 -8.81
N GLU A 68 15.51 31.91 -8.62
CA GLU A 68 15.33 32.71 -7.40
C GLU A 68 14.91 31.82 -6.22
N ALA A 69 13.94 30.93 -6.44
CA ALA A 69 13.48 29.99 -5.41
C ALA A 69 14.58 29.03 -4.96
N PHE A 70 15.38 28.49 -5.89
CA PHE A 70 16.48 27.59 -5.56
C PHE A 70 17.61 28.32 -4.81
N ALA A 71 17.90 29.58 -5.17
CA ALA A 71 18.86 30.39 -4.44
C ALA A 71 18.39 30.68 -3.00
N ASN A 72 17.11 31.05 -2.82
CA ASN A 72 16.48 31.25 -1.51
C ASN A 72 16.56 29.97 -0.65
N CYS A 73 16.17 28.83 -1.23
CA CYS A 73 16.18 27.54 -0.55
C CYS A 73 17.59 27.08 -0.18
N ARG A 74 18.58 27.36 -1.03
CA ARG A 74 19.99 27.02 -0.74
C ARG A 74 20.52 27.80 0.45
N GLU A 75 20.20 29.08 0.53
CA GLU A 75 20.61 29.92 1.66
C GLU A 75 19.91 29.49 2.95
N ALA A 76 18.61 29.16 2.88
CA ALA A 76 17.90 28.58 4.02
C ALA A 76 18.52 27.26 4.50
N ALA A 77 18.89 26.35 3.58
CA ALA A 77 19.58 25.11 3.93
C ALA A 77 20.95 25.35 4.58
N ARG A 78 21.69 26.35 4.09
CA ARG A 78 22.98 26.75 4.67
C ARG A 78 22.82 27.28 6.09
N ARG A 79 21.80 28.11 6.35
CA ARG A 79 21.55 28.67 7.69
C ARG A 79 21.00 27.63 8.67
N ALA A 80 20.01 26.86 8.24
CA ALA A 80 19.33 25.90 9.09
C ALA A 80 20.20 24.67 9.39
N LEU A 81 20.96 24.17 8.42
CA LEU A 81 21.67 22.90 8.51
C LEU A 81 23.19 23.03 8.41
N GLY A 82 23.73 24.20 8.04
CA GLY A 82 25.15 24.35 7.73
C GLY A 82 25.56 23.74 6.38
N LEU A 83 24.59 23.32 5.56
CA LEU A 83 24.83 22.61 4.30
C LEU A 83 24.60 23.52 3.10
N ARG A 84 25.67 23.85 2.37
CA ARG A 84 25.57 24.51 1.06
C ARG A 84 25.42 23.47 -0.03
N ALA A 85 24.28 23.47 -0.72
CA ALA A 85 24.05 22.51 -1.81
C ALA A 85 25.07 22.68 -2.96
N PHE A 86 25.57 21.56 -3.47
CA PHE A 86 26.49 21.48 -4.61
C PHE A 86 25.76 21.69 -5.95
N ASP A 87 26.51 22.07 -6.98
CA ASP A 87 25.96 22.27 -8.33
C ASP A 87 25.25 21.00 -8.85
N VAL A 88 25.80 19.81 -8.58
CA VAL A 88 25.17 18.53 -8.98
C VAL A 88 23.84 18.28 -8.24
N GLN A 89 23.70 18.78 -7.01
CA GLN A 89 22.46 18.68 -6.25
C GLN A 89 21.39 19.63 -6.81
N LEU A 90 21.78 20.84 -7.22
CA LEU A 90 20.90 21.76 -7.94
C LEU A 90 20.45 21.17 -9.28
N MET A 91 21.34 20.49 -10.02
CA MET A 91 20.98 19.76 -11.25
C MET A 91 19.93 18.67 -10.98
N GLY A 92 20.13 17.86 -9.94
CA GLY A 92 19.15 16.85 -9.52
C GLY A 92 17.79 17.48 -9.18
N GLY A 93 17.78 18.57 -8.40
CA GLY A 93 16.55 19.28 -8.06
C GLY A 93 15.78 19.81 -9.27
N ILE A 94 16.50 20.31 -10.30
CA ILE A 94 15.90 20.75 -11.56
C ILE A 94 15.23 19.59 -12.29
N PHE A 95 15.90 18.44 -12.40
CA PHE A 95 15.32 17.27 -13.09
C PHE A 95 14.12 16.69 -12.34
N LEU A 96 14.13 16.70 -11.01
CA LEU A 96 12.97 16.36 -10.20
C LEU A 96 11.78 17.30 -10.48
N HIS A 97 12.02 18.61 -10.52
CA HIS A 97 10.97 19.59 -10.87
C HIS A 97 10.38 19.35 -12.28
N GLN A 98 11.19 18.88 -13.22
CA GLN A 98 10.80 18.54 -14.59
C GLN A 98 10.08 17.19 -14.72
N GLY A 99 9.80 16.48 -13.61
CA GLY A 99 9.13 15.19 -13.64
C GLY A 99 10.02 14.03 -14.14
N ASN A 100 11.33 14.09 -13.85
CA ASN A 100 12.26 13.01 -14.16
C ASN A 100 12.71 12.28 -12.89
N ILE A 101 13.30 11.11 -13.09
CA ILE A 101 14.10 10.42 -12.08
C ILE A 101 15.54 10.94 -12.14
N SER A 102 16.00 11.49 -11.01
CA SER A 102 17.40 11.86 -10.83
C SER A 102 18.18 10.69 -10.25
N GLU A 103 18.98 10.03 -11.08
CA GLU A 103 19.92 9.02 -10.60
C GLU A 103 21.16 9.70 -10.01
N MET A 104 21.24 9.73 -8.68
CA MET A 104 22.33 10.29 -7.89
C MET A 104 22.89 9.21 -6.97
N LYS A 105 24.19 8.93 -7.10
CA LYS A 105 24.84 7.87 -6.31
C LYS A 105 24.71 8.13 -4.81
N THR A 106 24.77 7.07 -4.01
CA THR A 106 24.58 7.17 -2.56
C THR A 106 25.63 8.06 -1.91
N GLY A 107 25.22 8.92 -0.97
CA GLY A 107 26.09 9.93 -0.36
C GLY A 107 26.22 11.25 -1.14
N GLU A 108 25.50 11.44 -2.25
CA GLU A 108 25.39 12.74 -2.96
C GLU A 108 24.37 13.70 -2.30
N GLY A 109 23.75 13.32 -1.18
CA GLY A 109 22.81 14.18 -0.43
C GLY A 109 21.40 14.26 -1.01
N LYS A 110 20.82 13.11 -1.44
CA LYS A 110 19.48 13.00 -2.02
C LYS A 110 18.38 13.67 -1.18
N THR A 111 18.38 13.49 0.13
CA THR A 111 17.41 14.10 1.04
C THR A 111 17.40 15.63 0.94
N LEU A 112 18.58 16.27 0.88
CA LEU A 112 18.69 17.72 0.69
C LEU A 112 18.23 18.14 -0.72
N VAL A 113 18.53 17.34 -1.74
CA VAL A 113 18.14 17.61 -3.15
C VAL A 113 16.62 17.74 -3.28
N ALA A 114 15.83 16.92 -2.59
CA ALA A 114 14.37 16.96 -2.65
C ALA A 114 13.76 18.27 -2.11
N THR A 115 14.46 18.98 -1.22
CA THR A 115 13.95 20.23 -0.64
C THR A 115 13.72 21.32 -1.69
N PHE A 116 14.59 21.40 -2.70
CA PHE A 116 14.53 22.41 -3.75
C PHE A 116 13.26 22.33 -4.63
N PRO A 117 12.97 21.19 -5.30
CA PRO A 117 11.74 21.04 -6.07
C PRO A 117 10.51 21.00 -5.16
N ALA A 118 10.60 20.49 -3.93
CA ALA A 118 9.48 20.52 -3.00
C ALA A 118 9.09 21.95 -2.65
N TYR A 119 10.06 22.78 -2.24
CA TYR A 119 9.84 24.20 -1.97
C TYR A 119 9.24 24.91 -3.17
N LEU A 120 9.86 24.79 -4.35
CA LEU A 120 9.39 25.45 -5.57
C LEU A 120 7.93 25.09 -5.92
N ASN A 121 7.59 23.80 -5.95
CA ASN A 121 6.23 23.38 -6.32
C ASN A 121 5.21 23.67 -5.20
N ALA A 122 5.62 23.67 -3.92
CA ALA A 122 4.76 24.01 -2.80
C ALA A 122 4.32 25.49 -2.80
N LEU A 123 5.05 26.38 -3.50
CA LEU A 123 4.63 27.77 -3.71
C LEU A 123 3.27 27.89 -4.42
N SER A 124 2.80 26.84 -5.11
CA SER A 124 1.46 26.80 -5.70
C SER A 124 0.32 26.66 -4.69
N GLY A 125 0.61 26.30 -3.44
CA GLY A 125 -0.38 26.07 -2.39
C GLY A 125 -1.14 24.73 -2.48
N LYS A 126 -0.80 23.88 -3.46
CA LYS A 126 -1.49 22.59 -3.69
C LYS A 126 -0.94 21.40 -2.88
N GLY A 127 0.14 21.59 -2.13
CA GLY A 127 0.80 20.55 -1.35
C GLY A 127 1.78 19.69 -2.16
N VAL A 128 2.86 19.22 -1.54
CA VAL A 128 3.85 18.31 -2.15
C VAL A 128 4.04 17.10 -1.26
N HIS A 129 3.98 15.90 -1.82
CA HIS A 129 4.25 14.66 -1.11
C HIS A 129 5.67 14.17 -1.37
N ILE A 130 6.45 13.97 -0.30
CA ILE A 130 7.75 13.32 -0.35
C ILE A 130 7.61 11.91 0.21
N VAL A 131 7.87 10.92 -0.64
CA VAL A 131 7.61 9.52 -0.32
C VAL A 131 8.91 8.82 0.02
N THR A 132 8.96 8.17 1.19
CA THR A 132 10.10 7.38 1.64
C THR A 132 9.73 5.90 1.81
N VAL A 133 10.75 5.04 1.96
CA VAL A 133 10.58 3.58 2.03
C VAL A 133 9.99 3.10 3.37
N ASN A 134 10.16 3.85 4.46
CA ASN A 134 9.62 3.49 5.77
C ASN A 134 9.34 4.72 6.65
N ASP A 135 8.56 4.52 7.69
CA ASP A 135 8.05 5.60 8.55
C ASP A 135 9.18 6.30 9.35
N TYR A 136 10.24 5.56 9.70
CA TYR A 136 11.40 6.15 10.38
C TYR A 136 12.08 7.20 9.49
N LEU A 137 12.29 6.88 8.21
CA LEU A 137 12.86 7.83 7.25
C LEU A 137 11.91 9.01 7.00
N ALA A 138 10.60 8.75 6.86
CA ALA A 138 9.61 9.82 6.71
C ALA A 138 9.68 10.81 7.87
N LYS A 139 9.68 10.31 9.10
CA LYS A 139 9.74 11.13 10.32
C LYS A 139 11.07 11.86 10.46
N ARG A 140 12.19 11.15 10.31
CA ARG A 140 13.53 11.73 10.39
C ARG A 140 13.70 12.86 9.37
N ASP A 141 13.31 12.61 8.12
CA ASP A 141 13.52 13.57 7.04
C ASP A 141 12.56 14.75 7.14
N ALA A 142 11.32 14.53 7.61
CA ALA A 142 10.39 15.60 7.96
C ALA A 142 10.94 16.52 9.06
N GLU A 143 11.49 15.94 10.14
CA GLU A 143 12.09 16.71 11.24
C GLU A 143 13.36 17.42 10.79
N TRP A 144 14.21 16.77 9.98
CA TRP A 144 15.49 17.32 9.56
C TRP A 144 15.34 18.41 8.49
N MET A 145 14.68 18.10 7.36
CA MET A 145 14.44 19.05 6.27
C MET A 145 13.35 20.06 6.59
N GLY A 146 12.44 19.75 7.53
CA GLY A 146 11.45 20.68 8.06
C GLY A 146 12.06 21.97 8.60
N ASN A 147 13.30 21.93 9.09
CA ASN A 147 14.03 23.13 9.51
C ASN A 147 14.32 24.08 8.33
N VAL A 148 14.62 23.53 7.15
CA VAL A 148 14.84 24.32 5.92
C VAL A 148 13.52 24.95 5.46
N PHE A 149 12.44 24.16 5.44
CA PHE A 149 11.12 24.65 5.05
C PHE A 149 10.61 25.73 6.04
N SER A 150 10.83 25.54 7.34
CA SER A 150 10.47 26.51 8.37
C SER A 150 11.24 27.82 8.22
N ALA A 151 12.53 27.78 7.89
CA ALA A 151 13.34 28.97 7.60
C ALA A 151 12.86 29.74 6.37
N LEU A 152 12.13 29.08 5.46
CA LEU A 152 11.48 29.69 4.30
C LEU A 152 10.02 30.10 4.57
N GLY A 153 9.50 29.87 5.78
CA GLY A 153 8.12 30.17 6.15
C GLY A 153 7.09 29.17 5.59
N MET A 154 7.52 27.94 5.32
CA MET A 154 6.68 26.83 4.84
C MET A 154 6.41 25.83 5.97
N THR A 155 5.30 25.10 5.86
CA THR A 155 4.89 24.08 6.83
C THR A 155 5.26 22.67 6.36
N THR A 156 5.59 21.79 7.31
CA THR A 156 5.93 20.38 7.02
C THR A 156 5.10 19.46 7.92
N GLY A 157 4.45 18.48 7.30
CA GLY A 157 3.70 17.41 7.97
C GLY A 157 4.34 16.04 7.75
N VAL A 158 4.03 15.08 8.62
CA VAL A 158 4.40 13.67 8.45
C VAL A 158 3.18 12.78 8.68
N VAL A 159 3.00 11.79 7.82
CA VAL A 159 1.95 10.76 7.93
C VAL A 159 2.59 9.44 8.33
N TYR A 160 2.01 8.77 9.33
CA TYR A 160 2.48 7.49 9.83
C TYR A 160 1.30 6.58 10.24
N PRO A 161 1.55 5.26 10.42
CA PRO A 161 0.48 4.31 10.73
C PRO A 161 -0.23 4.62 12.05
N GLN A 162 -1.56 4.43 12.07
CA GLN A 162 -2.41 4.64 13.26
C GLN A 162 -2.37 6.07 13.84
N GLN A 163 -1.99 7.05 13.02
CA GLN A 163 -2.07 8.46 13.37
C GLN A 163 -3.53 8.89 13.59
N PRO A 164 -3.83 9.69 14.64
CA PRO A 164 -5.17 10.25 14.85
C PRO A 164 -5.67 11.08 13.65
N ASP A 165 -6.95 10.97 13.32
CA ASP A 165 -7.54 11.60 12.12
C ASP A 165 -7.29 13.11 12.03
N GLU A 166 -7.44 13.87 13.13
CA GLU A 166 -7.20 15.32 13.15
C GLU A 166 -5.73 15.67 12.91
N GLU A 167 -4.80 14.88 13.46
CA GLU A 167 -3.38 15.06 13.25
C GLU A 167 -3.00 14.76 11.79
N LYS A 168 -3.57 13.70 11.23
CA LYS A 168 -3.39 13.29 9.83
C LYS A 168 -3.90 14.34 8.85
N LYS A 169 -5.09 14.91 9.09
CA LYS A 169 -5.62 16.04 8.30
C LYS A 169 -4.67 17.24 8.36
N GLY A 170 -4.17 17.57 9.55
CA GLY A 170 -3.15 18.61 9.73
C GLY A 170 -1.87 18.34 8.91
N ALA A 171 -1.41 17.10 8.87
CA ALA A 171 -0.23 16.70 8.10
C ALA A 171 -0.40 16.84 6.59
N TYR A 172 -1.58 16.48 6.04
CA TYR A 172 -1.89 16.68 4.61
C TYR A 172 -2.14 18.15 4.25
N ALA A 173 -2.63 18.96 5.20
CA ALA A 173 -2.84 20.40 5.00
C ALA A 173 -1.52 21.19 4.91
N ALA A 174 -0.40 20.64 5.38
CA ALA A 174 0.92 21.28 5.31
C ALA A 174 1.41 21.46 3.86
N ASP A 175 2.23 22.49 3.61
CA ASP A 175 2.79 22.79 2.28
C ASP A 175 3.60 21.59 1.72
N ILE A 176 4.32 20.88 2.60
CA ILE A 176 5.05 19.64 2.30
C ILE A 176 4.62 18.54 3.27
N THR A 177 4.32 17.34 2.76
CA THR A 177 3.97 16.16 3.56
C THR A 177 4.94 15.02 3.28
N TYR A 178 5.58 14.49 4.31
CA TYR A 178 6.37 13.26 4.24
C TYR A 178 5.52 12.06 4.60
N ALA A 179 5.64 10.98 3.85
CA ALA A 179 4.88 9.76 4.11
C ALA A 179 5.56 8.54 3.47
N THR A 180 5.07 7.35 3.80
CA THR A 180 5.37 6.14 3.03
C THR A 180 4.36 5.95 1.91
N ASN A 181 4.76 5.21 0.88
CA ASN A 181 3.87 4.78 -0.20
C ASN A 181 2.64 4.03 0.34
N ASN A 182 2.83 3.17 1.34
CA ASN A 182 1.75 2.42 1.99
C ASN A 182 0.72 3.36 2.63
N GLU A 183 1.15 4.30 3.49
CA GLU A 183 0.20 5.19 4.16
C GLU A 183 -0.54 6.10 3.17
N LEU A 184 0.17 6.65 2.18
CA LEU A 184 -0.46 7.45 1.12
C LEU A 184 -1.51 6.67 0.34
N GLY A 185 -1.21 5.44 -0.07
CA GLY A 185 -2.13 4.62 -0.83
C GLY A 185 -3.30 4.12 0.01
N PHE A 186 -3.08 3.74 1.27
CA PHE A 186 -4.17 3.34 2.17
C PHE A 186 -5.06 4.52 2.57
N ASP A 187 -4.50 5.71 2.78
CA ASP A 187 -5.29 6.91 3.02
C ASP A 187 -6.15 7.26 1.80
N TYR A 188 -5.60 7.15 0.59
CA TYR A 188 -6.40 7.28 -0.64
C TYR A 188 -7.56 6.28 -0.69
N LEU A 189 -7.31 5.00 -0.38
CA LEU A 189 -8.38 4.00 -0.35
C LEU A 189 -9.41 4.30 0.75
N ARG A 190 -8.97 4.71 1.95
CA ARG A 190 -9.83 5.08 3.08
C ARG A 190 -10.69 6.29 2.76
N ASP A 191 -10.12 7.33 2.17
CA ASP A 191 -10.82 8.56 1.79
C ASP A 191 -11.95 8.27 0.79
N ASN A 192 -11.73 7.37 -0.17
CA ASN A 192 -12.77 6.97 -1.14
C ASN A 192 -13.88 6.08 -0.55
N MET A 193 -13.71 5.60 0.69
CA MET A 193 -14.73 4.89 1.46
C MET A 193 -15.43 5.76 2.52
N LYS A 194 -15.05 7.04 2.66
CA LYS A 194 -15.74 7.98 3.56
C LYS A 194 -17.10 8.37 2.99
N SER A 195 -18.01 8.74 3.89
CA SER A 195 -19.38 9.17 3.56
C SER A 195 -19.53 10.69 3.43
N SER A 196 -18.51 11.45 3.84
CA SER A 196 -18.52 12.92 3.81
C SER A 196 -17.13 13.49 3.49
N LEU A 197 -17.10 14.66 2.86
CA LEU A 197 -15.86 15.37 2.51
C LEU A 197 -15.06 15.78 3.74
N GLU A 198 -15.74 16.13 4.83
CA GLU A 198 -15.10 16.57 6.08
C GLU A 198 -14.28 15.46 6.75
N GLU A 199 -14.58 14.19 6.45
CA GLU A 199 -13.85 13.03 6.96
C GLU A 199 -12.62 12.66 6.13
N MET A 200 -12.47 13.20 4.93
CA MET A 200 -11.32 12.94 4.07
C MET A 200 -10.06 13.58 4.64
N ALA A 201 -8.93 12.90 4.49
CA ALA A 201 -7.63 13.36 4.96
C ALA A 201 -6.81 14.04 3.86
N GLN A 202 -6.75 13.45 2.67
CA GLN A 202 -5.97 13.96 1.55
C GLN A 202 -6.66 15.14 0.85
N ARG A 203 -5.86 15.98 0.19
CA ARG A 203 -6.34 17.18 -0.54
C ARG A 203 -5.96 17.18 -2.03
N GLY A 204 -5.93 15.99 -2.64
CA GLY A 204 -5.57 15.76 -4.04
C GLY A 204 -4.13 15.27 -4.25
N HIS A 205 -3.76 15.09 -5.52
CA HIS A 205 -2.50 14.48 -5.94
C HIS A 205 -1.73 15.44 -6.88
N TYR A 206 -1.08 16.46 -6.34
CA TYR A 206 -0.40 17.46 -7.17
C TYR A 206 1.02 17.05 -7.59
N PHE A 207 1.94 16.94 -6.63
CA PHE A 207 3.34 16.59 -6.91
C PHE A 207 3.86 15.57 -5.91
N ALA A 208 4.36 14.44 -6.41
CA ALA A 208 5.08 13.44 -5.63
C ALA A 208 6.56 13.40 -6.01
N ILE A 209 7.42 13.40 -4.99
CA ILE A 209 8.86 13.10 -5.10
C ILE A 209 9.09 11.79 -4.38
N VAL A 210 9.35 10.73 -5.14
CA VAL A 210 9.59 9.39 -4.59
C VAL A 210 11.09 9.21 -4.32
N ASP A 211 11.48 9.19 -3.05
CA ASP A 211 12.82 8.74 -2.67
C ASP A 211 12.93 7.23 -2.86
N GLU A 212 14.12 6.77 -3.25
CA GLU A 212 14.38 5.36 -3.52
C GLU A 212 13.34 4.76 -4.50
N VAL A 213 13.07 5.53 -5.57
CA VAL A 213 12.00 5.28 -6.56
C VAL A 213 12.03 3.88 -7.17
N ASP A 214 13.22 3.31 -7.32
CA ASP A 214 13.40 1.96 -7.84
C ASP A 214 12.93 0.87 -6.90
N SER A 215 12.90 1.09 -5.59
CA SER A 215 12.26 0.12 -4.72
C SER A 215 10.78 0.33 -4.59
N ILE A 216 10.32 1.57 -4.50
CA ILE A 216 8.89 1.84 -4.30
C ILE A 216 8.11 1.48 -5.58
N LEU A 217 8.57 1.93 -6.75
CA LEU A 217 7.82 1.80 -8.00
C LEU A 217 8.13 0.52 -8.80
N ILE A 218 9.13 -0.27 -8.38
CA ILE A 218 9.50 -1.54 -9.05
C ILE A 218 9.48 -2.72 -8.06
N ASP A 219 10.22 -2.65 -6.94
CA ASP A 219 10.31 -3.78 -6.00
C ASP A 219 9.01 -4.01 -5.22
N GLU A 220 8.42 -2.95 -4.66
CA GLU A 220 7.21 -3.01 -3.84
C GLU A 220 5.93 -3.00 -4.70
N ALA A 221 6.02 -2.49 -5.93
CA ALA A 221 4.95 -2.50 -6.92
C ALA A 221 4.57 -3.89 -7.47
N ARG A 222 5.01 -4.97 -6.79
CA ARG A 222 4.64 -6.37 -7.11
C ARG A 222 3.28 -6.75 -6.52
N THR A 223 2.89 -6.15 -5.40
CA THR A 223 1.65 -6.45 -4.69
C THR A 223 0.77 -5.20 -4.64
N PRO A 224 -0.53 -5.31 -4.97
CA PRO A 224 -1.45 -4.19 -4.80
C PRO A 224 -1.70 -3.89 -3.32
N LEU A 225 -2.14 -2.67 -3.04
CA LEU A 225 -2.71 -2.30 -1.74
C LEU A 225 -4.16 -2.76 -1.72
N ILE A 226 -4.55 -3.48 -0.67
CA ILE A 226 -5.87 -4.08 -0.51
C ILE A 226 -6.38 -3.78 0.90
N ILE A 227 -7.59 -3.25 1.00
CA ILE A 227 -8.37 -3.22 2.23
C ILE A 227 -9.39 -4.34 2.14
N SER A 228 -9.27 -5.33 3.02
CA SER A 228 -10.21 -6.44 3.11
C SER A 228 -11.19 -6.24 4.27
N GLY A 229 -12.39 -6.78 4.11
CA GLY A 229 -13.42 -6.80 5.14
C GLY A 229 -14.23 -8.10 5.10
N PRO A 230 -15.06 -8.35 6.12
CA PRO A 230 -15.90 -9.54 6.15
C PRO A 230 -16.88 -9.54 4.98
N ALA A 231 -16.99 -10.68 4.30
CA ALA A 231 -17.96 -10.91 3.24
C ALA A 231 -19.34 -11.27 3.79
N GLN A 232 -20.35 -11.24 2.91
CA GLN A 232 -21.58 -11.97 3.15
C GLN A 232 -21.28 -13.47 3.24
N ASP A 233 -22.01 -14.15 4.12
CA ASP A 233 -21.85 -15.59 4.31
C ASP A 233 -22.36 -16.35 3.08
N ARG A 234 -21.45 -17.09 2.42
CA ARG A 234 -21.73 -17.96 1.26
C ARG A 234 -21.60 -19.44 1.60
N SER A 235 -21.65 -19.80 2.87
CA SER A 235 -21.48 -21.18 3.33
C SER A 235 -22.45 -22.16 2.64
N GLU A 236 -23.70 -21.76 2.43
CA GLU A 236 -24.69 -22.60 1.72
C GLU A 236 -24.27 -22.92 0.28
N LEU A 237 -23.69 -21.96 -0.44
CA LEU A 237 -23.21 -22.16 -1.80
C LEU A 237 -22.06 -23.17 -1.84
N TYR A 238 -21.10 -23.05 -0.91
CA TYR A 238 -19.99 -24.01 -0.80
C TYR A 238 -20.46 -25.43 -0.50
N VAL A 239 -21.40 -25.59 0.44
CA VAL A 239 -21.99 -26.90 0.77
C VAL A 239 -22.73 -27.47 -0.43
N THR A 240 -23.48 -26.63 -1.15
CA THR A 240 -24.22 -27.06 -2.35
C THR A 240 -23.27 -27.54 -3.43
N ILE A 241 -22.24 -26.74 -3.75
CA ILE A 241 -21.21 -27.07 -4.75
C ILE A 241 -20.42 -28.31 -4.37
N ASP A 242 -20.02 -28.44 -3.10
CA ASP A 242 -19.31 -29.63 -2.61
C ASP A 242 -20.11 -30.92 -2.85
N GLY A 243 -21.44 -30.86 -2.71
CA GLY A 243 -22.32 -31.97 -3.04
C GLY A 243 -22.34 -32.35 -4.53
N LEU A 244 -21.92 -31.46 -5.42
CA LEU A 244 -21.88 -31.68 -6.88
C LEU A 244 -20.54 -32.27 -7.34
N ILE A 245 -19.42 -31.87 -6.74
CA ILE A 245 -18.07 -32.28 -7.21
C ILE A 245 -17.88 -33.82 -7.30
N PRO A 246 -18.40 -34.64 -6.37
CA PRO A 246 -18.28 -36.10 -6.45
C PRO A 246 -18.95 -36.76 -7.66
N SER A 247 -19.88 -36.09 -8.37
CA SER A 247 -20.49 -36.64 -9.58
C SER A 247 -19.60 -36.54 -10.82
N LEU A 248 -18.47 -35.83 -10.74
CA LEU A 248 -17.55 -35.63 -11.86
C LEU A 248 -16.65 -36.85 -12.07
N GLU A 249 -16.65 -37.37 -13.30
CA GLU A 249 -15.79 -38.46 -13.75
C GLU A 249 -14.39 -37.96 -14.16
N GLU A 250 -13.41 -38.86 -14.32
CA GLU A 250 -12.03 -38.50 -14.69
C GLU A 250 -11.94 -37.82 -16.06
N ASP A 251 -12.87 -38.11 -16.98
CA ASP A 251 -12.92 -37.49 -18.31
C ASP A 251 -13.40 -36.02 -18.26
N HIS A 252 -14.07 -35.61 -17.17
CA HIS A 252 -14.61 -34.26 -17.00
C HIS A 252 -13.55 -33.22 -16.58
N TYR A 253 -12.32 -33.64 -16.22
CA TYR A 253 -11.27 -32.71 -15.79
C TYR A 253 -9.86 -33.18 -16.16
N LYS A 254 -8.91 -32.24 -16.18
CA LYS A 254 -7.48 -32.48 -16.38
C LYS A 254 -6.69 -31.95 -15.20
N ILE A 255 -5.76 -32.76 -14.69
CA ILE A 255 -4.83 -32.40 -13.62
C ILE A 255 -3.45 -32.15 -14.23
N ASP A 256 -2.87 -30.97 -13.94
CA ASP A 256 -1.46 -30.69 -14.19
C ASP A 256 -0.69 -30.72 -12.86
N GLU A 257 -0.02 -31.85 -12.62
CA GLU A 257 0.77 -32.05 -11.40
C GLU A 257 2.01 -31.14 -11.33
N LYS A 258 2.55 -30.66 -12.46
CA LYS A 258 3.74 -29.80 -12.46
C LYS A 258 3.40 -28.40 -12.00
N THR A 259 2.25 -27.89 -12.40
CA THR A 259 1.77 -26.56 -12.00
C THR A 259 0.82 -26.61 -10.81
N LYS A 260 0.49 -27.81 -10.30
CA LYS A 260 -0.53 -28.06 -9.27
C LYS A 260 -1.83 -27.35 -9.62
N ASN A 261 -2.33 -27.59 -10.84
CA ASN A 261 -3.55 -26.99 -11.35
C ASN A 261 -4.55 -28.06 -11.83
N VAL A 262 -5.83 -27.72 -11.83
CA VAL A 262 -6.90 -28.58 -12.34
C VAL A 262 -7.85 -27.73 -13.18
N THR A 263 -8.33 -28.26 -14.29
CA THR A 263 -9.22 -27.57 -15.22
C THR A 263 -10.30 -28.52 -15.70
N PHE A 264 -11.53 -28.02 -15.91
CA PHE A 264 -12.58 -28.79 -16.58
C PHE A 264 -12.24 -29.04 -18.05
N THR A 265 -12.65 -30.19 -18.58
CA THR A 265 -12.67 -30.46 -20.03
C THR A 265 -13.93 -29.88 -20.66
N ASP A 266 -14.00 -29.84 -21.99
CA ASP A 266 -15.20 -29.38 -22.69
C ASP A 266 -16.43 -30.22 -22.30
N GLU A 267 -16.27 -31.55 -22.26
CA GLU A 267 -17.30 -32.50 -21.79
C GLU A 267 -17.66 -32.26 -20.31
N GLY A 268 -16.67 -31.94 -19.47
CA GLY A 268 -16.91 -31.58 -18.07
C GLY A 268 -17.70 -30.28 -17.90
N ASN A 269 -17.43 -29.27 -18.73
CA ASN A 269 -18.19 -28.01 -18.70
C ASN A 269 -19.65 -28.22 -19.10
N GLU A 270 -19.92 -28.97 -20.18
CA GLU A 270 -21.29 -29.31 -20.60
C GLU A 270 -22.05 -30.05 -19.47
N TYR A 271 -21.41 -31.06 -18.86
CA TYR A 271 -22.01 -31.81 -17.76
C TYR A 271 -22.30 -30.94 -16.52
N ILE A 272 -21.42 -30.01 -16.20
CA ILE A 272 -21.61 -29.08 -15.07
C ILE A 272 -22.74 -28.10 -15.35
N GLU A 273 -22.86 -27.60 -16.58
CA GLU A 273 -23.92 -26.68 -16.97
C GLU A 273 -25.30 -27.33 -16.77
N GLU A 274 -25.48 -28.55 -17.29
CA GLU A 274 -26.72 -29.33 -17.08
C GLU A 274 -27.02 -29.55 -15.59
N LEU A 275 -25.99 -29.86 -14.81
CA LEU A 275 -26.13 -30.18 -13.40
C LEU A 275 -26.45 -28.93 -12.55
N LEU A 276 -25.95 -27.76 -12.94
CA LEU A 276 -26.28 -26.49 -12.29
C LEU A 276 -27.69 -26.02 -12.61
N HIS A 277 -28.17 -26.18 -13.86
CA HIS A 277 -29.58 -25.93 -14.19
C HIS A 277 -30.53 -26.84 -13.41
N GLN A 278 -30.21 -28.14 -13.29
CA GLN A 278 -31.03 -29.09 -12.51
C GLN A 278 -31.15 -28.74 -11.02
N LYS A 279 -30.25 -27.91 -10.51
CA LYS A 279 -30.20 -27.48 -9.10
C LYS A 279 -30.69 -26.05 -8.91
N ASP A 280 -31.25 -25.42 -9.94
CA ASP A 280 -31.69 -24.02 -9.95
C ASP A 280 -30.57 -23.05 -9.51
N LEU A 281 -29.30 -23.41 -9.77
CA LEU A 281 -28.13 -22.58 -9.48
C LEU A 281 -27.72 -21.70 -10.66
N LEU A 282 -28.29 -21.96 -11.84
CA LEU A 282 -28.03 -21.26 -13.09
C LEU A 282 -29.36 -21.09 -13.81
N GLU A 283 -29.68 -19.85 -14.20
CA GLU A 283 -31.00 -19.50 -14.75
C GLU A 283 -31.27 -20.20 -16.08
N GLU A 284 -32.54 -20.43 -16.43
CA GLU A 284 -32.91 -21.15 -17.65
C GLU A 284 -32.41 -20.40 -18.90
N GLY A 285 -31.50 -21.02 -19.68
CA GLY A 285 -30.90 -20.43 -20.87
C GLY A 285 -29.60 -19.65 -20.65
N GLN A 286 -29.16 -19.46 -19.40
CA GLN A 286 -27.84 -18.93 -19.07
C GLN A 286 -26.78 -20.02 -19.32
N SER A 287 -25.55 -19.63 -19.66
CA SER A 287 -24.41 -20.55 -19.90
C SER A 287 -23.24 -20.26 -18.95
N LEU A 288 -22.36 -21.26 -18.73
CA LEU A 288 -21.11 -21.09 -17.97
C LEU A 288 -20.14 -20.09 -18.59
N TYR A 289 -20.33 -19.77 -19.88
CA TYR A 289 -19.51 -18.79 -20.58
C TYR A 289 -19.99 -17.36 -20.37
N ASP A 290 -21.22 -17.16 -19.87
CA ASP A 290 -21.77 -15.83 -19.65
C ASP A 290 -21.05 -15.11 -18.50
N PRO A 291 -20.81 -13.79 -18.61
CA PRO A 291 -20.13 -13.01 -17.57
C PRO A 291 -20.76 -13.16 -16.18
N GLU A 292 -22.09 -13.24 -16.11
CA GLU A 292 -22.89 -13.36 -14.89
C GLU A 292 -22.61 -14.69 -14.16
N SER A 293 -22.21 -15.74 -14.88
CA SER A 293 -21.88 -17.07 -14.33
C SER A 293 -20.48 -17.17 -13.73
N THR A 294 -19.68 -16.10 -13.79
CA THR A 294 -18.28 -16.12 -13.33
C THR A 294 -18.11 -16.60 -11.88
N THR A 295 -19.00 -16.17 -10.98
CA THR A 295 -18.91 -16.51 -9.55
C THR A 295 -19.17 -18.00 -9.32
N ILE A 296 -20.17 -18.59 -9.97
CA ILE A 296 -20.46 -20.02 -9.82
C ILE A 296 -19.32 -20.87 -10.40
N VAL A 297 -18.77 -20.47 -11.56
CA VAL A 297 -17.63 -21.14 -12.19
C VAL A 297 -16.38 -21.08 -11.30
N HIS A 298 -16.13 -19.96 -10.64
CA HIS A 298 -15.05 -19.83 -9.67
C HIS A 298 -15.20 -20.84 -8.52
N HIS A 299 -16.35 -20.87 -7.85
CA HIS A 299 -16.57 -21.79 -6.73
C HIS A 299 -16.55 -23.27 -7.16
N MET A 300 -17.07 -23.60 -8.34
CA MET A 300 -16.95 -24.96 -8.92
C MET A 300 -15.48 -25.37 -9.11
N ASN A 301 -14.63 -24.47 -9.63
CA ASN A 301 -13.20 -24.72 -9.76
C ASN A 301 -12.52 -24.90 -8.40
N GLN A 302 -12.86 -24.10 -7.38
CA GLN A 302 -12.31 -24.28 -6.04
C GLN A 302 -12.74 -25.61 -5.41
N GLY A 303 -14.00 -26.01 -5.59
CA GLY A 303 -14.50 -27.33 -5.20
C GLY A 303 -13.68 -28.44 -5.86
N LEU A 304 -13.46 -28.38 -7.17
CA LEU A 304 -12.65 -29.37 -7.88
C LEU A 304 -11.20 -29.41 -7.37
N ARG A 305 -10.58 -28.25 -7.14
CA ARG A 305 -9.22 -28.15 -6.57
C ARG A 305 -9.16 -28.77 -5.17
N ALA A 306 -10.10 -28.44 -4.30
CA ALA A 306 -10.19 -28.99 -2.95
C ALA A 306 -10.30 -30.51 -2.98
N HIS A 307 -11.06 -31.09 -3.93
CA HIS A 307 -11.21 -32.55 -4.06
C HIS A 307 -10.00 -33.24 -4.69
N LYS A 308 -9.41 -32.68 -5.75
CA LYS A 308 -8.42 -33.40 -6.59
C LYS A 308 -6.97 -33.05 -6.29
N LEU A 309 -6.68 -31.84 -5.80
CA LEU A 309 -5.29 -31.39 -5.55
C LEU A 309 -4.91 -31.43 -4.08
N PHE A 310 -5.85 -31.14 -3.18
CA PHE A 310 -5.61 -31.07 -1.74
C PHE A 310 -6.10 -32.34 -1.06
N LEU A 311 -5.15 -33.14 -0.58
CA LEU A 311 -5.41 -34.42 0.07
C LEU A 311 -5.28 -34.30 1.58
N LYS A 312 -6.28 -34.84 2.28
CA LYS A 312 -6.27 -35.02 3.73
C LYS A 312 -5.07 -35.88 4.14
N ASP A 313 -4.47 -35.54 5.28
CA ASP A 313 -3.28 -36.15 5.87
C ASP A 313 -1.97 -35.98 5.07
N ARG A 314 -2.01 -35.26 3.95
CA ARG A 314 -0.81 -34.85 3.18
C ARG A 314 -0.66 -33.34 3.17
N ASP A 315 -1.67 -32.64 2.69
CA ASP A 315 -1.64 -31.19 2.45
C ASP A 315 -2.29 -30.41 3.60
N TYR A 316 -3.26 -31.04 4.29
CA TYR A 316 -3.93 -30.53 5.48
C TYR A 316 -4.41 -31.68 6.38
N ILE A 317 -4.78 -31.36 7.61
CA ILE A 317 -5.51 -32.25 8.53
C ILE A 317 -6.75 -31.53 9.06
N VAL A 318 -7.70 -32.31 9.56
CA VAL A 318 -8.89 -31.79 10.27
C VAL A 318 -8.71 -32.04 11.76
N ARG A 319 -8.77 -30.98 12.56
CA ARG A 319 -8.62 -31.06 14.02
C ARG A 319 -9.58 -30.08 14.68
N ASP A 320 -10.29 -30.53 15.70
CA ASP A 320 -11.25 -29.70 16.46
C ASP A 320 -12.30 -29.01 15.55
N ASN A 321 -12.74 -29.71 14.49
CA ASN A 321 -13.64 -29.20 13.45
C ASN A 321 -13.07 -28.04 12.60
N GLU A 322 -11.74 -27.89 12.56
CA GLU A 322 -11.03 -26.90 11.76
C GLU A 322 -10.01 -27.55 10.82
N VAL A 323 -9.83 -26.96 9.64
CA VAL A 323 -8.82 -27.36 8.66
C VAL A 323 -7.48 -26.70 9.01
N VAL A 324 -6.44 -27.50 9.23
CA VAL A 324 -5.08 -27.03 9.54
C VAL A 324 -4.11 -27.50 8.45
N LEU A 325 -3.44 -26.55 7.79
CA LEU A 325 -2.49 -26.85 6.71
C LEU A 325 -1.21 -27.52 7.23
N ILE A 326 -0.64 -28.41 6.43
CA ILE A 326 0.65 -29.06 6.70
C ILE A 326 1.71 -28.45 5.78
N ASP A 327 2.87 -28.14 6.35
CA ASP A 327 4.04 -27.73 5.57
C ASP A 327 4.64 -28.95 4.85
N GLU A 328 4.71 -28.90 3.52
CA GLU A 328 5.17 -30.01 2.67
C GLU A 328 6.62 -30.45 2.94
N PHE A 329 7.47 -29.57 3.46
CA PHE A 329 8.89 -29.85 3.69
C PHE A 329 9.16 -30.37 5.09
N THR A 330 8.43 -29.86 6.08
CA THR A 330 8.69 -30.15 7.50
C THR A 330 7.65 -31.08 8.13
N GLY A 331 6.51 -31.31 7.48
CA GLY A 331 5.38 -32.06 8.01
C GLY A 331 4.73 -31.39 9.23
N ARG A 332 5.05 -30.11 9.51
CA ARG A 332 4.54 -29.37 10.67
C ARG A 332 3.17 -28.77 10.38
N MET A 333 2.31 -28.77 11.39
CA MET A 333 1.04 -28.06 11.36
C MET A 333 1.27 -26.55 11.35
N MET A 334 0.65 -25.85 10.40
CA MET A 334 0.68 -24.39 10.27
C MET A 334 -0.62 -23.78 10.82
N ALA A 335 -0.74 -23.76 12.15
CA ALA A 335 -1.90 -23.16 12.81
C ALA A 335 -2.05 -21.67 12.47
N GLY A 336 -3.27 -21.25 12.12
CA GLY A 336 -3.59 -19.87 11.73
C GLY A 336 -3.34 -19.51 10.26
N ARG A 337 -2.74 -20.41 9.46
CA ARG A 337 -2.58 -20.21 8.01
C ARG A 337 -3.80 -20.74 7.26
N ARG A 338 -4.40 -19.91 6.41
CA ARG A 338 -5.52 -20.29 5.53
C ARG A 338 -5.14 -20.10 4.06
N LEU A 339 -5.82 -20.80 3.17
CA LEU A 339 -5.67 -20.64 1.71
C LEU A 339 -6.59 -19.51 1.24
N SER A 340 -6.18 -18.79 0.20
CA SER A 340 -6.94 -17.67 -0.39
C SER A 340 -7.95 -18.14 -1.45
N ASP A 341 -8.70 -17.20 -2.03
CA ASP A 341 -9.61 -17.39 -3.17
C ASP A 341 -10.71 -18.45 -2.93
N GLY A 342 -11.29 -18.48 -1.72
CA GLY A 342 -12.34 -19.44 -1.36
C GLY A 342 -11.90 -20.91 -1.26
N LEU A 343 -10.62 -21.22 -1.54
CA LEU A 343 -10.13 -22.61 -1.55
C LEU A 343 -10.14 -23.23 -0.16
N HIS A 344 -9.86 -22.46 0.88
CA HIS A 344 -9.90 -22.98 2.25
C HIS A 344 -11.33 -23.32 2.67
N GLN A 345 -12.29 -22.47 2.30
CA GLN A 345 -13.72 -22.70 2.50
C GLN A 345 -14.22 -23.91 1.72
N ALA A 346 -13.74 -24.12 0.48
CA ALA A 346 -14.05 -25.33 -0.28
C ALA A 346 -13.52 -26.61 0.39
N ILE A 347 -12.34 -26.57 1.04
CA ILE A 347 -11.83 -27.70 1.83
C ILE A 347 -12.64 -27.88 3.12
N GLU A 348 -13.03 -26.79 3.80
CA GLU A 348 -13.90 -26.84 4.97
C GLU A 348 -15.24 -27.49 4.63
N ALA A 349 -15.85 -27.13 3.50
CA ALA A 349 -17.08 -27.75 2.98
C ALA A 349 -16.91 -29.25 2.70
N LYS A 350 -15.85 -29.61 1.94
CA LYS A 350 -15.49 -31.01 1.63
C LYS A 350 -15.35 -31.88 2.86
N GLU A 351 -14.81 -31.34 3.94
CA GLU A 351 -14.58 -32.08 5.19
C GLU A 351 -15.74 -31.95 6.19
N GLY A 352 -16.81 -31.22 5.85
CA GLY A 352 -17.95 -30.98 6.73
C GLY A 352 -17.61 -30.14 7.97
N CYS A 353 -16.58 -29.30 7.90
CA CYS A 353 -16.15 -28.40 8.96
C CYS A 353 -17.02 -27.13 9.00
N GLU A 354 -16.90 -26.34 10.08
CA GLU A 354 -17.54 -25.02 10.14
C GLU A 354 -16.87 -24.08 9.12
N ILE A 355 -17.64 -23.65 8.11
CA ILE A 355 -17.16 -22.75 7.06
C ILE A 355 -17.13 -21.34 7.64
N LYS A 356 -15.94 -20.73 7.68
CA LYS A 356 -15.83 -19.34 8.16
C LYS A 356 -15.98 -18.38 6.97
N PRO A 357 -16.70 -17.26 7.14
CA PRO A 357 -16.84 -16.25 6.11
C PRO A 357 -15.50 -15.82 5.51
N GLU A 358 -15.52 -15.57 4.21
CA GLU A 358 -14.36 -15.04 3.50
C GLU A 358 -14.10 -13.58 3.86
N ASN A 359 -12.85 -13.16 3.72
CA ASN A 359 -12.52 -11.75 3.63
C ASN A 359 -12.53 -11.38 2.15
N VAL A 360 -13.29 -10.34 1.80
CA VAL A 360 -13.37 -9.81 0.44
C VAL A 360 -12.69 -8.47 0.33
N THR A 361 -12.23 -8.15 -0.87
CA THR A 361 -11.63 -6.86 -1.21
C THR A 361 -12.70 -5.76 -1.17
N LEU A 362 -12.59 -4.82 -0.22
CA LEU A 362 -13.44 -3.62 -0.16
C LEU A 362 -12.93 -2.52 -1.08
N ALA A 363 -11.61 -2.33 -1.09
CA ALA A 363 -10.95 -1.35 -1.92
C ALA A 363 -9.54 -1.85 -2.24
N GLN A 364 -9.08 -1.63 -3.47
CA GLN A 364 -7.73 -1.96 -3.87
C GLN A 364 -7.18 -0.96 -4.88
N VAL A 365 -5.86 -0.78 -4.91
CA VAL A 365 -5.13 -0.01 -5.93
C VAL A 365 -3.71 -0.53 -6.04
N THR A 366 -3.17 -0.60 -7.25
CA THR A 366 -1.72 -0.86 -7.45
C THR A 366 -0.91 0.42 -7.21
N PHE A 367 0.35 0.30 -6.76
CA PHE A 367 1.22 1.47 -6.64
C PHE A 367 1.38 2.21 -7.98
N GLN A 368 1.45 1.46 -9.08
CA GLN A 368 1.48 1.99 -10.43
C GLN A 368 0.34 2.98 -10.67
N ASN A 369 -0.90 2.53 -10.47
CA ASN A 369 -2.07 3.35 -10.72
C ASN A 369 -2.28 4.44 -9.68
N TYR A 370 -1.89 4.22 -8.42
CA TYR A 370 -1.90 5.26 -7.40
C TYR A 370 -0.97 6.44 -7.77
N PHE A 371 0.29 6.16 -8.12
CA PHE A 371 1.24 7.23 -8.45
C PHE A 371 0.94 7.91 -9.79
N ARG A 372 0.21 7.26 -10.70
CA ARG A 372 -0.30 7.87 -11.94
C ARG A 372 -1.42 8.90 -11.69
N LEU A 373 -1.98 8.98 -10.48
CA LEU A 373 -2.95 10.02 -10.12
C LEU A 373 -2.31 11.40 -9.98
N TYR A 374 -0.99 11.48 -9.76
CA TYR A 374 -0.32 12.74 -9.54
C TYR A 374 -0.15 13.55 -10.83
N ASP A 375 -0.49 14.85 -10.80
CA ASP A 375 -0.28 15.77 -11.94
C ASP A 375 1.20 15.78 -12.37
N LYS A 376 2.10 15.68 -11.38
CA LYS A 376 3.54 15.58 -11.57
C LYS A 376 4.10 14.49 -10.66
N LEU A 377 4.92 13.61 -11.25
CA LEU A 377 5.64 12.57 -10.52
C LEU A 377 7.12 12.71 -10.81
N SER A 378 7.96 12.53 -9.79
CA SER A 378 9.42 12.49 -9.93
C SER A 378 10.00 11.53 -8.91
N GLY A 379 11.28 11.20 -9.05
CA GLY A 379 11.93 10.35 -8.07
C GLY A 379 13.43 10.45 -8.06
N MET A 380 14.05 9.93 -7.02
CA MET A 380 15.50 9.91 -6.88
C MET A 380 15.96 8.55 -6.41
N THR A 381 17.12 8.11 -6.89
CA THR A 381 17.74 6.85 -6.46
C THR A 381 19.20 6.81 -6.91
N GLY A 382 19.99 5.87 -6.40
CA GLY A 382 21.34 5.62 -6.90
C GLY A 382 21.41 4.76 -8.17
N THR A 383 20.31 4.12 -8.55
CA THR A 383 20.34 3.01 -9.51
C THR A 383 19.04 2.87 -10.34
N ALA A 384 18.66 3.88 -11.13
CA ALA A 384 17.43 3.85 -11.94
C ALA A 384 17.63 3.43 -13.40
N THR A 385 18.84 3.59 -13.94
CA THR A 385 19.10 3.49 -15.38
C THR A 385 18.81 2.09 -15.95
N THR A 386 18.89 1.04 -15.14
CA THR A 386 18.55 -0.33 -15.56
C THR A 386 17.06 -0.49 -15.88
N GLU A 387 16.20 0.22 -15.14
CA GLU A 387 14.73 0.14 -15.27
C GLU A 387 14.15 1.34 -16.04
N ALA A 388 14.98 2.10 -16.75
CA ALA A 388 14.55 3.32 -17.43
C ALA A 388 13.42 3.08 -18.46
N GLU A 389 13.38 1.90 -19.08
CA GLU A 389 12.29 1.51 -19.98
C GLU A 389 10.97 1.28 -19.22
N GLU A 390 11.02 0.59 -18.08
CA GLU A 390 9.84 0.35 -17.22
C GLU A 390 9.29 1.67 -16.68
N PHE A 391 10.16 2.56 -16.17
CA PHE A 391 9.77 3.89 -15.72
C PHE A 391 9.09 4.73 -16.82
N GLY A 392 9.65 4.70 -18.03
CA GLY A 392 9.08 5.41 -19.17
C GLY A 392 7.75 4.83 -19.63
N GLN A 393 7.61 3.50 -19.68
CA GLN A 393 6.40 2.83 -20.16
C GLN A 393 5.23 2.91 -19.18
N ILE A 394 5.49 2.75 -17.88
CA ILE A 394 4.43 2.67 -16.85
C ILE A 394 4.07 4.06 -16.32
N TYR A 395 5.09 4.88 -16.02
CA TYR A 395 4.91 6.14 -15.28
C TYR A 395 5.16 7.39 -16.13
N GLY A 396 5.64 7.25 -17.37
CA GLY A 396 6.06 8.38 -18.19
C GLY A 396 7.32 9.09 -17.66
N LEU A 397 8.07 8.46 -16.75
CA LEU A 397 9.23 9.06 -16.09
C LEU A 397 10.50 8.83 -16.91
N GLY A 398 11.19 9.92 -17.23
CA GLY A 398 12.54 9.85 -17.81
C GLY A 398 13.61 9.66 -16.74
N VAL A 399 14.62 8.82 -16.98
CA VAL A 399 15.78 8.70 -16.08
C VAL A 399 16.93 9.59 -16.57
N VAL A 400 17.56 10.31 -15.64
CA VAL A 400 18.75 11.14 -15.88
C VAL A 400 19.83 10.78 -14.88
N GLU A 401 20.99 10.34 -15.38
CA GLU A 401 22.17 10.08 -14.55
C GLU A 401 22.91 11.39 -14.27
N VAL A 402 22.83 11.86 -13.04
CA VAL A 402 23.47 13.09 -12.59
C VAL A 402 24.94 12.78 -12.26
N PRO A 403 25.91 13.60 -12.71
CA PRO A 403 27.31 13.42 -12.37
C PRO A 403 27.53 13.44 -10.85
N THR A 404 28.50 12.67 -10.37
CA THR A 404 28.92 12.73 -8.96
C THR A 404 29.68 14.03 -8.69
N ASN A 405 29.60 14.54 -7.46
CA ASN A 405 30.35 15.73 -7.05
C ASN A 405 31.87 15.50 -7.12
N LYS A 406 32.30 14.30 -6.73
CA LYS A 406 33.69 13.83 -6.79
C LYS A 406 33.78 12.50 -7.56
N PRO A 407 34.90 12.22 -8.25
CA PRO A 407 35.08 10.94 -8.93
C PRO A 407 35.07 9.75 -7.95
N ILE A 408 34.44 8.64 -8.34
CA ILE A 408 34.41 7.42 -7.51
C ILE A 408 35.81 6.78 -7.49
N ALA A 409 36.37 6.60 -6.28
CA ALA A 409 37.68 5.97 -6.07
C ALA A 409 37.60 4.49 -5.63
N ARG A 410 36.38 3.95 -5.45
CA ARG A 410 36.16 2.56 -5.05
C ARG A 410 36.73 1.57 -6.07
N VAL A 411 37.37 0.52 -5.58
CA VAL A 411 37.81 -0.63 -6.39
C VAL A 411 36.76 -1.73 -6.31
N ASP A 412 36.10 -2.00 -7.44
CA ASP A 412 35.16 -3.12 -7.58
C ASP A 412 35.90 -4.35 -8.14
N GLU A 413 36.00 -5.41 -7.33
CA GLU A 413 36.65 -6.66 -7.72
C GLU A 413 35.73 -7.55 -8.58
N ASP A 414 36.34 -8.40 -9.40
CA ASP A 414 35.63 -9.44 -10.13
C ASP A 414 35.00 -10.46 -9.15
N ASP A 415 33.85 -11.03 -9.51
CA ASP A 415 33.17 -11.99 -8.65
C ASP A 415 34.03 -13.27 -8.47
N ALA A 416 34.12 -13.75 -7.23
CA ALA A 416 34.78 -15.01 -6.87
C ALA A 416 33.73 -16.12 -6.76
N VAL A 417 33.76 -17.07 -7.71
CA VAL A 417 32.80 -18.17 -7.76
C VAL A 417 33.43 -19.47 -7.25
N TYR A 418 32.83 -20.04 -6.21
CA TYR A 418 33.22 -21.29 -5.56
C TYR A 418 32.32 -22.44 -5.99
N ARG A 419 32.80 -23.68 -5.79
CA ARG A 419 32.03 -24.86 -6.17
C ARG A 419 30.90 -25.13 -5.21
N THR A 420 31.14 -24.98 -3.90
CA THR A 420 30.14 -25.27 -2.86
C THR A 420 29.88 -24.06 -1.97
N ALA A 421 28.71 -24.05 -1.32
CA ALA A 421 28.39 -23.03 -0.32
C ALA A 421 29.40 -23.01 0.84
N GLN A 422 29.89 -24.16 1.28
CA GLN A 422 30.86 -24.25 2.38
C GLN A 422 32.18 -23.54 2.03
N GLU A 423 32.77 -23.85 0.88
CA GLU A 423 34.01 -23.22 0.39
C GLU A 423 33.85 -21.69 0.29
N LYS A 424 32.70 -21.23 -0.20
CA LYS A 424 32.36 -19.80 -0.28
C LYS A 424 32.41 -19.16 1.10
N PHE A 425 31.70 -19.70 2.08
CA PHE A 425 31.62 -19.09 3.42
C PHE A 425 32.95 -19.14 4.17
N ASP A 426 33.76 -20.19 3.99
CA ASP A 426 35.10 -20.25 4.53
C ASP A 426 35.99 -19.13 3.96
N ALA A 427 35.91 -18.87 2.65
CA ALA A 427 36.63 -17.78 2.01
C ALA A 427 36.11 -16.38 2.43
N VAL A 428 34.80 -16.24 2.63
CA VAL A 428 34.20 -15.01 3.18
C VAL A 428 34.77 -14.71 4.56
N VAL A 429 34.81 -15.69 5.45
CA VAL A 429 35.36 -15.54 6.81
C VAL A 429 36.85 -15.19 6.77
N ASP A 430 37.63 -15.84 5.92
CA ASP A 430 39.07 -15.53 5.74
C ASP A 430 39.30 -14.10 5.22
N SER A 431 38.49 -13.66 4.24
CA SER A 431 38.52 -12.29 3.72
C SER A 431 38.19 -11.25 4.80
N ILE A 432 37.17 -11.53 5.62
CA ILE A 432 36.77 -10.67 6.74
C ILE A 432 37.88 -10.57 7.77
N LYS A 433 38.51 -11.69 8.15
CA LYS A 433 39.65 -11.69 9.10
C LYS A 433 40.81 -10.83 8.60
N LYS A 434 41.23 -11.01 7.35
CA LYS A 434 42.35 -10.26 6.75
C LYS A 434 42.10 -8.76 6.68
N ALA A 435 40.86 -8.34 6.43
CA ALA A 435 40.49 -6.93 6.44
C ALA A 435 40.39 -6.38 7.87
N HIS A 436 39.80 -7.16 8.79
CA HIS A 436 39.67 -6.78 10.20
C HIS A 436 41.04 -6.65 10.89
N GLU A 437 42.01 -7.51 10.62
CA GLU A 437 43.39 -7.41 11.14
C GLU A 437 44.09 -6.10 10.74
N LYS A 438 43.67 -5.48 9.63
CA LYS A 438 44.16 -4.17 9.17
C LYS A 438 43.38 -3.00 9.76
N GLY A 439 42.34 -3.24 10.54
CA GLY A 439 41.44 -2.22 11.07
C GLY A 439 40.34 -1.76 10.10
N GLN A 440 40.26 -2.33 8.90
CA GLN A 440 39.34 -1.88 7.86
C GLN A 440 37.88 -2.19 8.24
N PRO A 441 36.94 -1.22 8.15
CA PRO A 441 35.53 -1.49 8.37
C PRO A 441 34.92 -2.32 7.24
N ILE A 442 33.99 -3.21 7.60
CA ILE A 442 33.42 -4.21 6.69
C ILE A 442 31.90 -4.22 6.80
N LEU A 443 31.23 -4.12 5.66
CA LEU A 443 29.80 -4.37 5.51
C LEU A 443 29.58 -5.64 4.70
N VAL A 444 28.95 -6.65 5.29
CA VAL A 444 28.65 -7.92 4.64
C VAL A 444 27.17 -7.99 4.27
N GLY A 445 26.85 -8.09 2.99
CA GLY A 445 25.49 -8.26 2.49
C GLY A 445 25.14 -9.74 2.26
N THR A 446 24.02 -10.17 2.82
CA THR A 446 23.45 -11.53 2.66
C THR A 446 22.00 -11.44 2.16
N THR A 447 21.47 -12.49 1.54
CA THR A 447 20.12 -12.48 0.94
C THR A 447 18.98 -12.92 1.87
N SER A 448 19.29 -13.57 3.00
CA SER A 448 18.28 -14.06 3.95
C SER A 448 18.77 -14.00 5.39
N ILE A 449 17.83 -13.89 6.34
CA ILE A 449 18.12 -13.85 7.78
C ILE A 449 18.85 -15.12 8.21
N GLU A 450 18.45 -16.28 7.68
CA GLU A 450 19.10 -17.56 7.96
C GLU A 450 20.59 -17.54 7.60
N LYS A 451 20.94 -16.99 6.43
CA LYS A 451 22.34 -16.86 6.00
C LYS A 451 23.10 -15.83 6.84
N SER A 452 22.44 -14.74 7.27
CA SER A 452 23.03 -13.77 8.20
C SER A 452 23.38 -14.42 9.55
N GLU A 453 22.47 -15.21 10.12
CA GLU A 453 22.68 -15.93 11.39
C GLU A 453 23.75 -17.02 11.25
N MET A 454 23.75 -17.77 10.14
CA MET A 454 24.79 -18.75 9.86
C MET A 454 26.18 -18.09 9.79
N LEU A 455 26.31 -16.97 9.06
CA LEU A 455 27.57 -16.24 8.98
C LEU A 455 27.98 -15.66 10.33
N SER A 456 27.03 -15.16 11.12
CA SER A 456 27.24 -14.69 12.50
C SER A 456 27.88 -15.78 13.36
N GLU A 457 27.35 -17.00 13.32
CA GLU A 457 27.95 -18.13 14.05
C GLU A 457 29.36 -18.50 13.57
N LEU A 458 29.63 -18.43 12.26
CA LEU A 458 30.97 -18.63 11.72
C LEU A 458 31.95 -17.54 12.19
N LEU A 459 31.51 -16.28 12.24
CA LEU A 459 32.32 -15.16 12.73
C LEU A 459 32.56 -15.22 14.24
N LYS A 460 31.59 -15.67 15.04
CA LYS A 460 31.79 -15.95 16.48
C LYS A 460 32.85 -17.01 16.70
N LYS A 461 32.80 -18.13 15.95
CA LYS A 461 33.84 -19.18 15.99
C LYS A 461 35.21 -18.66 15.57
N ALA A 462 35.24 -17.69 14.66
CA ALA A 462 36.44 -17.01 14.20
C ALA A 462 36.97 -15.92 15.15
N GLY A 463 36.26 -15.59 16.24
CA GLY A 463 36.66 -14.56 17.19
C GLY A 463 36.46 -13.12 16.71
N VAL A 464 35.63 -12.90 15.68
CA VAL A 464 35.38 -11.58 15.09
C VAL A 464 34.11 -10.98 15.71
N LYS A 465 34.23 -9.83 16.39
CA LYS A 465 33.08 -9.09 16.90
C LYS A 465 32.34 -8.44 15.74
N HIS A 466 31.02 -8.60 15.68
CA HIS A 466 30.20 -8.08 14.60
C HIS A 466 28.78 -7.76 15.09
N ASN A 467 28.05 -6.99 14.29
CA ASN A 467 26.63 -6.71 14.46
C ASN A 467 25.82 -7.32 13.31
N VAL A 468 24.56 -7.66 13.55
CA VAL A 468 23.65 -8.23 12.54
C VAL A 468 22.41 -7.34 12.42
N LEU A 469 22.03 -7.00 11.19
CA LEU A 469 20.88 -6.17 10.85
C LEU A 469 19.87 -7.02 10.08
N ASN A 470 18.70 -7.25 10.70
CA ASN A 470 17.67 -8.17 10.20
C ASN A 470 16.40 -7.45 9.69
N ALA A 471 16.44 -6.13 9.49
CA ALA A 471 15.32 -5.28 9.06
C ALA A 471 14.08 -5.32 9.99
N ARG A 472 14.28 -5.51 11.30
CA ARG A 472 13.20 -5.57 12.30
C ARG A 472 13.06 -4.31 13.15
N GLN A 473 14.16 -3.60 13.40
CA GLN A 473 14.18 -2.44 14.30
C GLN A 473 14.93 -1.28 13.64
N HIS A 474 14.22 -0.49 12.85
CA HIS A 474 14.83 0.53 11.98
C HIS A 474 15.68 1.57 12.71
N GLU A 475 15.26 2.02 13.90
CA GLU A 475 15.98 3.04 14.67
C GLU A 475 17.33 2.51 15.21
N GLN A 476 17.33 1.35 15.86
CA GLN A 476 18.56 0.71 16.35
C GLN A 476 19.48 0.32 15.20
N GLU A 477 18.92 -0.19 14.10
CA GLU A 477 19.69 -0.53 12.90
C GLU A 477 20.35 0.71 12.29
N ALA A 478 19.65 1.86 12.25
CA ALA A 478 20.23 3.11 11.78
C ALA A 478 21.44 3.53 12.63
N GLN A 479 21.38 3.39 13.95
CA GLN A 479 22.51 3.68 14.84
C GLN A 479 23.70 2.75 14.57
N ILE A 480 23.45 1.45 14.40
CA ILE A 480 24.52 0.48 14.06
C ILE A 480 25.15 0.81 12.70
N VAL A 481 24.35 1.19 11.71
CA VAL A 481 24.82 1.55 10.36
C VAL A 481 25.62 2.84 10.37
N ALA A 482 25.21 3.84 11.16
CA ALA A 482 25.94 5.08 11.35
C ALA A 482 27.35 4.84 11.93
N ASP A 483 27.51 3.76 12.70
CA ASP A 483 28.77 3.33 13.30
C ASP A 483 29.56 2.31 12.47
N ALA A 484 28.98 1.77 11.40
CA ALA A 484 29.60 0.74 10.56
C ALA A 484 30.87 1.22 9.84
N GLY A 485 31.08 2.53 9.74
CA GLY A 485 32.28 3.14 9.14
C GLY A 485 33.44 3.37 10.13
N LYS A 486 33.33 2.95 11.39
CA LYS A 486 34.41 3.04 12.40
C LYS A 486 35.47 1.95 12.18
N LEU A 487 36.71 2.21 12.58
CA LEU A 487 37.77 1.19 12.58
C LEU A 487 37.31 -0.09 13.27
N ASN A 488 37.69 -1.24 12.70
CA ASN A 488 37.34 -2.59 13.18
C ASN A 488 35.84 -2.93 13.20
N ALA A 489 34.96 -2.07 12.69
CA ALA A 489 33.54 -2.38 12.63
C ALA A 489 33.26 -3.47 11.59
N VAL A 490 32.56 -4.54 12.00
CA VAL A 490 32.05 -5.58 11.09
C VAL A 490 30.54 -5.64 11.24
N THR A 491 29.82 -5.39 10.15
CA THR A 491 28.36 -5.34 10.15
C THR A 491 27.81 -6.29 9.09
N ILE A 492 26.94 -7.21 9.47
CA ILE A 492 26.19 -8.08 8.57
C ILE A 492 24.82 -7.45 8.34
N ALA A 493 24.44 -7.27 7.07
CA ALA A 493 23.15 -6.75 6.67
C ALA A 493 22.39 -7.78 5.84
N THR A 494 21.16 -8.12 6.25
CA THR A 494 20.25 -8.90 5.43
C THR A 494 19.59 -8.00 4.38
N ASN A 495 19.70 -8.38 3.10
CA ASN A 495 19.18 -7.64 1.95
C ASN A 495 19.55 -6.15 2.00
N MET A 496 18.56 -5.30 2.22
CA MET A 496 18.71 -3.85 2.27
C MET A 496 18.57 -3.28 3.70
N ALA A 497 18.82 -4.08 4.74
CA ALA A 497 18.82 -3.58 6.12
C ALA A 497 19.80 -2.40 6.26
N GLY A 498 19.40 -1.38 7.03
CA GLY A 498 20.16 -0.13 7.13
C GLY A 498 20.03 0.83 5.94
N ARG A 499 18.99 0.66 5.10
CA ARG A 499 18.71 1.61 4.01
C ARG A 499 18.38 3.01 4.52
N GLY A 500 18.68 4.03 3.72
CA GLY A 500 18.44 5.43 4.04
C GLY A 500 19.40 6.03 5.08
N THR A 501 20.30 5.23 5.66
CA THR A 501 21.37 5.72 6.54
C THR A 501 22.72 5.68 5.85
N ASP A 502 23.46 6.78 5.98
CA ASP A 502 24.76 6.95 5.35
C ASP A 502 25.89 6.41 6.24
N ILE A 503 26.76 5.57 5.65
CA ILE A 503 27.96 5.06 6.33
C ILE A 503 29.10 6.03 6.05
N LYS A 504 29.36 6.93 6.99
CA LYS A 504 30.49 7.87 6.95
C LYS A 504 31.73 7.20 7.54
N LEU A 505 32.90 7.39 6.91
CA LEU A 505 34.18 6.90 7.46
C LEU A 505 34.47 7.65 8.77
N GLY A 506 34.93 6.93 9.81
CA GLY A 506 35.12 7.48 11.17
C GLY A 506 33.84 7.55 12.03
N GLY A 507 32.71 7.08 11.50
CA GLY A 507 31.39 7.10 12.13
C GLY A 507 30.60 8.39 11.85
N ASN A 508 29.33 8.45 12.24
CA ASN A 508 28.51 9.63 11.99
C ASN A 508 28.70 10.71 13.08
N LEU A 509 29.29 11.84 12.69
CA LEU A 509 29.55 12.99 13.57
C LEU A 509 28.26 13.56 14.19
N ASP A 510 27.17 13.64 13.43
CA ASP A 510 25.92 14.24 13.90
C ASP A 510 25.33 13.45 15.07
N PHE A 511 25.35 12.11 14.97
CA PHE A 511 24.96 11.22 16.07
C PHE A 511 25.89 11.35 17.28
N LYS A 512 27.22 11.40 17.07
CA LYS A 512 28.19 11.61 18.15
C LYS A 512 27.92 12.91 18.90
N ILE A 513 27.55 13.99 18.19
CA ILE A 513 27.20 15.28 18.79
C ILE A 513 25.90 15.17 19.59
N MET A 514 24.84 14.57 19.03
CA MET A 514 23.57 14.40 19.74
C MET A 514 23.72 13.56 21.02
N GLU A 515 24.45 12.44 20.95
CA GLU A 515 24.73 11.59 22.11
C GLU A 515 25.55 12.34 23.17
N ALA A 516 26.54 13.12 22.76
CA ALA A 516 27.37 13.88 23.68
C ALA A 516 26.59 15.01 24.37
N ILE A 517 25.70 15.72 23.65
CA ILE A 517 24.81 16.72 24.22
C ILE A 517 23.78 16.10 25.17
N ALA A 518 23.24 14.92 24.83
CA ALA A 518 22.31 14.21 25.69
C ALA A 518 22.99 13.67 26.97
N ALA A 519 24.26 13.28 26.88
CA ALA A 519 25.06 12.78 28.00
C ALA A 519 25.57 13.88 28.93
N ASP A 520 25.79 15.10 28.41
CA ASP A 520 26.24 16.26 29.19
C ASP A 520 25.44 17.53 28.80
N PRO A 521 24.21 17.70 29.33
CA PRO A 521 23.33 18.80 28.97
C PRO A 521 23.83 20.19 29.41
N ASP A 522 24.77 20.25 30.36
CA ASP A 522 25.30 21.48 30.95
C ASP A 522 26.61 21.96 30.26
N ALA A 523 27.19 21.14 29.37
CA ALA A 523 28.37 21.51 28.59
C ALA A 523 28.04 22.55 27.50
N ASP A 524 29.00 23.43 27.18
CA ASP A 524 28.87 24.35 26.04
C ASP A 524 28.76 23.55 24.73
N PRO A 525 27.59 23.55 24.05
CA PRO A 525 27.39 22.75 22.84
C PRO A 525 28.33 23.13 21.70
N GLU A 526 28.77 24.40 21.62
CA GLU A 526 29.72 24.83 20.58
C GLU A 526 31.14 24.30 20.84
N GLU A 527 31.59 24.31 22.08
CA GLU A 527 32.91 23.81 22.45
C GLU A 527 32.98 22.28 22.29
N LEU A 528 31.92 21.59 22.71
CA LEU A 528 31.75 20.14 22.54
C LEU A 528 31.77 19.74 21.06
N ARG A 529 31.04 20.48 20.22
CA ARG A 529 30.98 20.26 18.77
C ARG A 529 32.35 20.41 18.11
N LYS A 530 33.08 21.51 18.38
CA LYS A 530 34.43 21.72 17.82
C LYS A 530 35.40 20.62 18.21
N ARG A 531 35.32 20.12 19.44
CA ARG A 531 36.17 19.02 19.93
C ARG A 531 35.87 17.71 19.22
N LEU A 532 34.59 17.37 19.07
CA LEU A 532 34.15 16.15 18.37
C LEU A 532 34.47 16.20 16.87
N GLU A 533 34.34 17.36 16.24
CA GLU A 533 34.74 17.61 14.86
C GLU A 533 36.24 17.37 14.64
N ALA A 534 37.09 17.81 15.58
CA ALA A 534 38.52 17.59 15.49
C ALA A 534 38.89 16.10 15.60
N GLY A 535 38.34 15.39 16.60
CA GLY A 535 38.61 13.96 16.78
C GLY A 535 38.03 13.08 15.67
N HIS A 536 36.90 13.49 15.07
CA HIS A 536 36.29 12.77 13.95
C HIS A 536 37.16 12.77 12.69
N LYS A 537 37.90 13.85 12.41
CA LYS A 537 38.84 13.90 11.28
C LYS A 537 39.99 12.89 11.43
N ASP A 538 40.49 12.70 12.64
CA ASP A 538 41.54 11.72 12.90
C ASP A 538 41.00 10.28 12.74
N ASP A 539 39.79 10.02 13.25
CA ASP A 539 39.08 8.73 13.05
C ASP A 539 38.84 8.44 11.56
N GLU A 540 38.39 9.44 10.80
CA GLU A 540 38.12 9.35 9.36
C GLU A 540 39.40 9.04 8.57
N GLN A 541 40.48 9.77 8.85
CA GLN A 541 41.78 9.57 8.19
C GLN A 541 42.32 8.16 8.45
N ALA A 542 42.20 7.64 9.69
CA ALA A 542 42.66 6.31 10.02
C ALA A 542 41.90 5.21 9.24
N VAL A 543 40.60 5.41 8.99
CA VAL A 543 39.79 4.49 8.17
C VAL A 543 40.17 4.59 6.69
N ILE A 544 40.43 5.79 6.17
CA ILE A 544 40.92 6.01 4.81
C ILE A 544 42.26 5.27 4.60
N ASP A 545 43.19 5.41 5.56
CA ASP A 545 44.49 4.76 5.51
C ASP A 545 44.39 3.22 5.59
N ALA A 546 43.36 2.70 6.27
CA ALA A 546 43.03 1.27 6.30
C ALA A 546 42.40 0.76 4.98
N GLY A 547 42.16 1.64 4.00
CA GLY A 547 41.61 1.31 2.68
C GLY A 547 40.13 1.65 2.49
N GLY A 548 39.53 2.41 3.42
CA GLY A 548 38.11 2.79 3.40
C GLY A 548 37.16 1.60 3.65
N LEU A 549 35.86 1.81 3.44
CA LEU A 549 34.85 0.77 3.69
C LEU A 549 34.98 -0.39 2.70
N PHE A 550 35.06 -1.62 3.22
CA PHE A 550 35.00 -2.84 2.41
C PHE A 550 33.58 -3.41 2.40
N VAL A 551 32.96 -3.47 1.23
CA VAL A 551 31.66 -4.11 1.03
C VAL A 551 31.87 -5.52 0.48
N LEU A 552 31.35 -6.51 1.17
CA LEU A 552 31.41 -7.91 0.77
C LEU A 552 29.99 -8.44 0.57
N ALA A 553 29.68 -8.97 -0.59
CA ALA A 553 28.42 -9.66 -0.84
C ALA A 553 28.62 -11.17 -0.83
N THR A 554 27.75 -11.91 -0.17
CA THR A 554 27.83 -13.38 -0.09
C THR A 554 27.08 -14.09 -1.20
N GLU A 555 26.30 -13.35 -2.01
CA GLU A 555 25.47 -13.81 -3.13
C GLU A 555 25.18 -12.65 -4.10
N ARG A 556 24.67 -12.99 -5.29
CA ARG A 556 24.03 -12.04 -6.20
C ARG A 556 22.53 -11.98 -5.91
N HIS A 557 21.95 -10.79 -5.93
CA HIS A 557 20.50 -10.64 -5.87
C HIS A 557 19.87 -10.98 -7.24
N GLU A 558 18.54 -11.11 -7.25
CA GLU A 558 17.78 -11.28 -8.49
C GLU A 558 17.97 -10.12 -9.47
N SER A 559 18.26 -8.93 -8.93
CA SER A 559 18.48 -7.71 -9.71
C SER A 559 19.89 -7.16 -9.53
N ARG A 560 20.49 -6.74 -10.64
CA ARG A 560 21.81 -6.07 -10.67
C ARG A 560 21.77 -4.74 -9.91
N ARG A 561 20.60 -4.11 -9.86
CA ARG A 561 20.36 -2.86 -9.18
C ARG A 561 20.67 -2.94 -7.69
N ILE A 562 20.13 -3.97 -7.02
CA ILE A 562 20.31 -4.20 -5.58
C ILE A 562 21.79 -4.49 -5.27
N ASP A 563 22.47 -5.26 -6.11
CA ASP A 563 23.92 -5.47 -5.99
C ASP A 563 24.71 -4.15 -6.06
N ASN A 564 24.35 -3.28 -6.99
CA ASN A 564 24.99 -1.97 -7.15
C ASN A 564 24.70 -1.03 -5.99
N GLN A 565 23.50 -1.10 -5.40
CA GLN A 565 23.18 -0.35 -4.17
C GLN A 565 24.07 -0.80 -3.01
N LEU A 566 24.30 -2.10 -2.86
CA LEU A 566 25.21 -2.64 -1.85
C LEU A 566 26.64 -2.15 -2.10
N ARG A 567 27.17 -2.26 -3.33
CA ARG A 567 28.49 -1.68 -3.70
C ARG A 567 28.57 -0.19 -3.39
N GLY A 568 27.51 0.56 -3.69
CA GLY A 568 27.37 1.99 -3.46
C GLY A 568 27.37 2.41 -1.99
N ARG A 569 27.36 1.47 -1.04
CA ARG A 569 27.62 1.76 0.37
C ARG A 569 29.07 2.19 0.61
N SER A 570 30.00 1.80 -0.26
CA SER A 570 31.42 2.17 -0.20
C SER A 570 31.82 3.19 -1.27
N GLY A 571 32.89 3.96 -0.98
CA GLY A 571 33.53 4.92 -1.88
C GLY A 571 32.69 6.14 -2.23
N ARG A 572 32.02 6.70 -1.22
CA ARG A 572 31.13 7.86 -1.35
C ARG A 572 31.94 9.15 -1.36
N GLN A 573 31.46 10.19 -2.05
CA GLN A 573 32.16 11.49 -2.15
C GLN A 573 33.67 11.36 -2.49
N GLY A 574 34.04 10.35 -3.29
CA GLY A 574 35.42 10.09 -3.70
C GLY A 574 36.31 9.39 -2.66
N ASP A 575 35.72 8.91 -1.56
CA ASP A 575 36.43 8.11 -0.57
C ASP A 575 37.02 6.84 -1.19
N PRO A 576 38.17 6.36 -0.68
CA PRO A 576 38.65 5.03 -1.03
C PRO A 576 37.69 3.96 -0.51
N GLY A 577 37.73 2.80 -1.13
CA GLY A 577 36.90 1.69 -0.73
C GLY A 577 37.07 0.49 -1.65
N ARG A 578 36.47 -0.62 -1.23
CA ARG A 578 36.55 -1.89 -1.96
C ARG A 578 35.19 -2.56 -1.98
N SER A 579 34.86 -3.25 -3.08
CA SER A 579 33.72 -4.17 -3.11
C SER A 579 34.11 -5.52 -3.74
N ALA A 580 33.56 -6.61 -3.20
CA ALA A 580 33.78 -7.96 -3.72
C ALA A 580 32.54 -8.83 -3.52
N PHE A 581 32.29 -9.74 -4.47
CA PHE A 581 31.17 -10.70 -4.43
C PHE A 581 31.73 -12.11 -4.37
N PHE A 582 31.28 -12.88 -3.39
CA PHE A 582 31.64 -14.29 -3.19
C PHE A 582 30.40 -15.12 -3.49
N LEU A 583 30.45 -16.00 -4.47
CA LEU A 583 29.30 -16.74 -4.99
C LEU A 583 29.58 -18.24 -4.97
N SER A 584 28.53 -19.05 -4.99
CA SER A 584 28.64 -20.50 -5.15
C SER A 584 27.70 -21.04 -6.23
N LEU A 585 28.03 -22.21 -6.77
CA LEU A 585 27.12 -22.92 -7.68
C LEU A 585 25.81 -23.36 -7.01
N ASP A 586 25.83 -23.50 -5.68
CA ASP A 586 24.66 -23.86 -4.88
C ASP A 586 23.72 -22.66 -4.61
N ASP A 587 24.12 -21.44 -4.97
CA ASP A 587 23.31 -20.23 -4.75
C ASP A 587 22.04 -20.25 -5.61
N ASP A 588 20.95 -19.66 -5.11
CA ASP A 588 19.63 -19.73 -5.74
C ASP A 588 19.60 -19.20 -7.18
N LEU A 589 20.27 -18.08 -7.44
CA LEU A 589 20.39 -17.51 -8.79
C LEU A 589 21.04 -18.50 -9.77
N MET A 590 22.05 -19.23 -9.30
CA MET A 590 22.80 -20.20 -10.11
C MET A 590 22.00 -21.47 -10.34
N ARG A 591 21.32 -21.96 -9.32
CA ARG A 591 20.48 -23.16 -9.39
C ARG A 591 19.27 -22.97 -10.31
N ILE A 592 18.63 -21.80 -10.28
CA ILE A 592 17.38 -21.54 -11.01
C ILE A 592 17.65 -21.02 -12.43
N PHE A 593 18.68 -20.19 -12.60
CA PHE A 593 18.91 -19.44 -13.85
C PHE A 593 20.33 -19.60 -14.43
N GLY A 594 21.18 -20.40 -13.80
CA GLY A 594 22.47 -20.77 -14.34
C GLY A 594 22.31 -21.42 -15.71
N SER A 595 23.05 -20.95 -16.72
CA SER A 595 23.04 -21.62 -18.02
C SER A 595 23.68 -23.01 -17.89
N GLU A 596 23.05 -24.05 -18.44
CA GLU A 596 23.62 -25.42 -18.47
C GLU A 596 25.07 -25.46 -18.99
N ARG A 597 25.42 -24.49 -19.86
CA ARG A 597 26.76 -24.33 -20.41
C ARG A 597 27.78 -23.89 -19.37
N LEU A 598 27.39 -23.04 -18.43
CA LEU A 598 28.25 -22.53 -17.36
C LEU A 598 28.50 -23.64 -16.33
N GLU A 599 27.47 -24.38 -15.93
CA GLU A 599 27.61 -25.55 -15.06
C GLU A 599 28.50 -26.65 -15.70
N LYS A 600 28.30 -26.94 -17.00
CA LYS A 600 29.14 -27.91 -17.73
C LYS A 600 30.60 -27.47 -17.80
N VAL A 601 30.88 -26.20 -18.07
CA VAL A 601 32.25 -25.66 -18.14
C VAL A 601 32.93 -25.66 -16.76
N LEU A 602 32.20 -25.27 -15.71
CA LEU A 602 32.74 -25.20 -14.35
C LEU A 602 33.00 -26.60 -13.76
N SER A 603 32.13 -27.57 -14.06
CA SER A 603 32.34 -28.97 -13.68
C SER A 603 33.47 -29.68 -14.46
N THR A 604 33.77 -29.26 -15.70
CA THR A 604 34.92 -29.81 -16.48
C THR A 604 36.26 -29.14 -16.20
N LEU A 605 36.28 -27.93 -15.61
CA LEU A 605 37.51 -27.18 -15.33
C LEU A 605 38.39 -27.77 -14.23
N GLY A 606 37.90 -28.77 -13.48
CA GLY A 606 38.71 -29.50 -12.50
C GLY A 606 39.19 -28.64 -11.32
N MET A 607 38.31 -27.77 -10.79
CA MET A 607 38.60 -26.92 -9.64
C MET A 607 39.03 -27.75 -8.42
N LYS A 608 40.11 -27.32 -7.77
CA LYS A 608 40.51 -27.88 -6.48
C LYS A 608 39.65 -27.30 -5.35
N GLU A 609 39.53 -28.04 -4.26
CA GLU A 609 38.83 -27.60 -3.05
C GLU A 609 39.42 -26.28 -2.55
N GLY A 610 38.56 -25.27 -2.36
CA GLY A 610 38.93 -23.93 -1.91
C GLY A 610 39.47 -22.98 -3.00
N GLU A 611 39.51 -23.38 -4.27
CA GLU A 611 39.90 -22.51 -5.39
C GLU A 611 38.67 -21.77 -5.95
N ALA A 612 38.77 -20.46 -6.16
CA ALA A 612 37.71 -19.64 -6.76
C ALA A 612 38.01 -19.36 -8.24
N ILE A 613 36.96 -19.33 -9.06
CA ILE A 613 37.07 -18.81 -10.43
C ILE A 613 36.79 -17.32 -10.41
N ILE A 614 37.81 -16.55 -10.80
CA ILE A 614 37.76 -15.10 -10.93
C ILE A 614 38.10 -14.75 -12.38
N HIS A 615 37.09 -14.42 -13.18
CA HIS A 615 37.32 -13.98 -14.55
C HIS A 615 36.16 -13.11 -15.07
N PRO A 616 36.44 -12.05 -15.85
CA PRO A 616 35.42 -11.20 -16.47
C PRO A 616 34.31 -11.91 -17.28
N TRP A 617 34.53 -13.13 -17.80
CA TRP A 617 33.50 -13.85 -18.56
C TRP A 617 32.40 -14.41 -17.65
N VAL A 618 32.73 -14.70 -16.39
CA VAL A 618 31.80 -15.18 -15.37
C VAL A 618 30.85 -14.06 -14.98
N ASN A 619 31.38 -12.86 -14.68
CA ASN A 619 30.58 -11.65 -14.42
C ASN A 619 29.56 -11.42 -15.55
N LYS A 620 30.01 -11.46 -16.81
CA LYS A 620 29.13 -11.26 -17.96
C LYS A 620 28.04 -12.35 -18.09
N SER A 621 28.32 -13.56 -17.64
CA SER A 621 27.33 -14.66 -17.66
C SER A 621 26.31 -14.51 -16.54
N LEU A 622 26.74 -14.10 -15.34
CA LEU A 622 25.88 -13.75 -14.21
C LEU A 622 24.98 -12.56 -14.53
N GLU A 623 25.53 -11.50 -15.14
CA GLU A 623 24.76 -10.34 -15.59
C GLU A 623 23.63 -10.73 -16.57
N ARG A 624 23.87 -11.72 -17.44
CA ARG A 624 22.82 -12.23 -18.36
C ARG A 624 21.75 -13.04 -17.63
N ALA A 625 22.14 -13.80 -16.61
CA ALA A 625 21.19 -14.53 -15.78
C ALA A 625 20.29 -13.55 -15.03
N GLN A 626 20.85 -12.54 -14.36
CA GLN A 626 20.09 -11.47 -13.69
C GLN A 626 19.15 -10.74 -14.65
N ALA A 627 19.63 -10.32 -15.84
CA ALA A 627 18.79 -9.65 -16.83
C ALA A 627 17.60 -10.52 -17.29
N LYS A 628 17.75 -11.85 -17.33
CA LYS A 628 16.66 -12.77 -17.65
C LYS A 628 15.64 -12.85 -16.52
N VAL A 629 16.09 -12.83 -15.26
CA VAL A 629 15.21 -12.78 -14.08
C VAL A 629 14.46 -11.46 -14.01
N GLU A 630 15.16 -10.34 -14.19
CA GLU A 630 14.58 -9.00 -14.26
C GLU A 630 13.52 -8.90 -15.36
N GLY A 631 13.84 -9.35 -16.59
CA GLY A 631 12.87 -9.37 -17.70
C GLY A 631 11.62 -10.21 -17.39
N ARG A 632 11.79 -11.40 -16.81
CA ARG A 632 10.65 -12.24 -16.37
C ARG A 632 9.79 -11.54 -15.31
N ASN A 633 10.42 -10.92 -14.32
CA ASN A 633 9.72 -10.20 -13.25
C ASN A 633 8.99 -8.96 -13.80
N PHE A 634 9.60 -8.25 -14.75
CA PHE A 634 8.97 -7.16 -15.48
C PHE A 634 7.74 -7.62 -16.26
N ASP A 635 7.82 -8.74 -16.99
CA ASP A 635 6.68 -9.28 -17.74
C ASP A 635 5.50 -9.63 -16.81
N ILE A 636 5.78 -10.23 -15.65
CA ILE A 636 4.75 -10.53 -14.63
C ILE A 636 4.10 -9.24 -14.11
N ARG A 637 4.90 -8.24 -13.71
CA ARG A 637 4.37 -6.94 -13.25
C ARG A 637 3.56 -6.25 -14.33
N LYS A 638 4.05 -6.26 -15.56
CA LYS A 638 3.38 -5.68 -16.73
C LYS A 638 2.05 -6.36 -17.00
N GLN A 639 1.97 -7.68 -16.85
CA GLN A 639 0.70 -8.40 -16.99
C GLN A 639 -0.27 -8.03 -15.87
N LEU A 640 0.17 -8.03 -14.61
CA LEU A 640 -0.68 -7.62 -13.46
C LEU A 640 -1.22 -6.20 -13.63
N LEU A 641 -0.38 -5.27 -14.05
CA LEU A 641 -0.77 -3.88 -14.31
C LEU A 641 -1.85 -3.79 -15.40
N LYS A 642 -1.74 -4.56 -16.49
CA LYS A 642 -2.75 -4.52 -17.56
C LYS A 642 -4.14 -4.95 -17.09
N PHE A 643 -4.23 -5.92 -16.18
CA PHE A 643 -5.51 -6.31 -15.59
C PHE A 643 -6.03 -5.22 -14.63
N ASP A 644 -5.16 -4.66 -13.78
CA ASP A 644 -5.56 -3.55 -12.89
C ASP A 644 -5.91 -2.27 -13.67
N ASP A 645 -5.34 -2.02 -14.86
CA ASP A 645 -5.71 -0.86 -15.69
C ASP A 645 -7.20 -0.88 -16.09
N VAL A 646 -7.77 -2.06 -16.36
CA VAL A 646 -9.20 -2.21 -16.65
C VAL A 646 -10.03 -1.80 -15.43
N MET A 647 -9.65 -2.33 -14.27
CA MET A 647 -10.26 -2.01 -12.98
C MET A 647 -10.11 -0.53 -12.62
N ASN A 648 -8.98 0.07 -12.96
CA ASN A 648 -8.65 1.44 -12.63
C ASN A 648 -9.51 2.44 -13.42
N GLU A 649 -9.81 2.17 -14.69
CA GLU A 649 -10.71 3.03 -15.46
C GLU A 649 -12.13 3.02 -14.87
N GLN A 650 -12.65 1.86 -14.48
CA GLN A 650 -13.95 1.76 -13.79
C GLN A 650 -13.91 2.45 -12.41
N ARG A 651 -12.83 2.23 -11.64
CA ARG A 651 -12.62 2.85 -10.33
C ARG A 651 -12.62 4.38 -10.40
N LYS A 652 -11.96 4.96 -11.41
CA LYS A 652 -11.96 6.42 -11.61
C LYS A 652 -13.38 6.96 -11.80
N VAL A 653 -14.20 6.29 -12.59
CA VAL A 653 -15.60 6.68 -12.81
C VAL A 653 -16.37 6.63 -11.49
N ILE A 654 -16.30 5.50 -10.76
CA ILE A 654 -17.02 5.34 -9.49
C ILE A 654 -16.54 6.35 -8.44
N PHE A 655 -15.24 6.52 -8.26
CA PHE A 655 -14.69 7.44 -7.26
C PHE A 655 -14.99 8.89 -7.62
N ARG A 656 -14.95 9.26 -8.91
CA ARG A 656 -15.35 10.59 -9.35
C ARG A 656 -16.83 10.83 -9.09
N GLN A 657 -17.69 9.89 -9.46
CA GLN A 657 -19.13 10.00 -9.23
C GLN A 657 -19.45 10.10 -7.74
N ARG A 658 -18.79 9.31 -6.88
CA ARG A 658 -18.92 9.41 -5.42
C ARG A 658 -18.55 10.81 -4.91
N LEU A 659 -17.42 11.36 -5.38
CA LEU A 659 -16.99 12.70 -5.00
C LEU A 659 -18.00 13.76 -5.45
N ASP A 660 -18.45 13.70 -6.70
CA ASP A 660 -19.45 14.62 -7.26
C ASP A 660 -20.78 14.54 -6.46
N ILE A 661 -21.21 13.35 -6.05
CA ILE A 661 -22.38 13.14 -5.18
C ILE A 661 -22.16 13.73 -3.78
N MET A 662 -20.97 13.56 -3.19
CA MET A 662 -20.65 14.13 -1.89
C MET A 662 -20.64 15.66 -1.93
N GLU A 663 -20.11 16.26 -3.01
CA GLU A 663 -20.06 17.71 -3.25
C GLU A 663 -21.42 18.32 -3.59
N ALA A 664 -22.31 17.58 -4.27
CA ALA A 664 -23.60 18.08 -4.72
C ALA A 664 -24.51 18.50 -3.56
N THR A 665 -25.10 19.69 -3.64
CA THR A 665 -26.10 20.18 -2.68
C THR A 665 -27.49 19.63 -2.97
N ASP A 666 -27.77 19.26 -4.22
CA ASP A 666 -29.05 18.72 -4.69
C ASP A 666 -28.80 17.57 -5.67
N LEU A 667 -29.56 16.48 -5.51
CA LEU A 667 -29.50 15.26 -6.31
C LEU A 667 -30.87 14.89 -6.93
N SER A 668 -31.92 15.73 -6.81
CA SER A 668 -33.26 15.36 -7.32
C SER A 668 -33.26 15.02 -8.80
N GLU A 669 -32.59 15.82 -9.62
CA GLU A 669 -32.62 15.62 -11.06
C GLU A 669 -31.98 14.28 -11.42
N ILE A 670 -30.81 13.96 -10.83
CA ILE A 670 -30.14 12.67 -11.04
C ILE A 670 -31.05 11.52 -10.61
N ILE A 671 -31.72 11.63 -9.47
CA ILE A 671 -32.61 10.58 -8.94
C ILE A 671 -33.89 10.46 -9.76
N LYS A 672 -34.40 11.58 -10.28
CA LYS A 672 -35.54 11.60 -11.18
C LYS A 672 -35.18 10.92 -12.50
N ASP A 673 -34.05 11.28 -13.10
CA ASP A 673 -33.55 10.65 -14.34
C ASP A 673 -33.34 9.14 -14.14
N MET A 674 -32.71 8.72 -13.02
CA MET A 674 -32.58 7.30 -12.69
C MET A 674 -33.92 6.57 -12.60
N ARG A 675 -34.97 7.25 -12.12
CA ARG A 675 -36.31 6.66 -12.01
C ARG A 675 -37.00 6.59 -13.38
N GLY A 676 -36.85 7.61 -14.22
CA GLY A 676 -37.34 7.61 -15.60
C GLY A 676 -36.72 6.45 -16.40
N GLU A 677 -35.39 6.30 -16.35
CA GLU A 677 -34.70 5.18 -17.01
C GLU A 677 -35.19 3.80 -16.52
N VAL A 678 -35.53 3.67 -15.22
CA VAL A 678 -36.11 2.42 -14.69
C VAL A 678 -37.54 2.18 -15.20
N ILE A 679 -38.32 3.23 -15.42
CA ILE A 679 -39.65 3.14 -16.02
C ILE A 679 -39.52 2.73 -17.50
N ASP A 680 -38.62 3.36 -18.25
CA ASP A 680 -38.32 3.00 -19.64
C ASP A 680 -37.92 1.52 -19.77
N ASP A 681 -37.00 1.05 -18.91
CA ASP A 681 -36.57 -0.35 -18.88
C ASP A 681 -37.74 -1.33 -18.61
N LEU A 682 -38.69 -0.94 -17.74
CA LEU A 682 -39.89 -1.73 -17.46
C LEU A 682 -40.83 -1.77 -18.68
N ILE A 683 -41.02 -0.62 -19.34
CA ILE A 683 -41.85 -0.55 -20.55
C ILE A 683 -41.21 -1.39 -21.67
N ASP A 684 -39.92 -1.25 -21.95
CA ASP A 684 -39.23 -2.03 -22.97
C ASP A 684 -39.30 -3.55 -22.72
N GLN A 685 -39.26 -3.96 -21.44
CA GLN A 685 -39.32 -5.38 -21.05
C GLN A 685 -40.72 -5.98 -21.23
N TYR A 686 -41.76 -5.31 -20.76
CA TYR A 686 -43.13 -5.85 -20.70
C TYR A 686 -44.02 -5.39 -21.87
N MET A 687 -43.65 -4.31 -22.53
CA MET A 687 -44.32 -3.70 -23.68
C MET A 687 -43.33 -3.38 -24.80
N PRO A 688 -42.68 -4.39 -25.42
CA PRO A 688 -41.55 -4.15 -26.30
C PRO A 688 -41.90 -3.23 -27.48
N PRO A 689 -40.97 -2.37 -27.91
CA PRO A 689 -41.28 -1.38 -28.94
C PRO A 689 -41.71 -2.04 -30.25
N LYS A 690 -42.70 -1.44 -30.92
CA LYS A 690 -43.32 -1.92 -32.18
C LYS A 690 -44.11 -3.23 -32.05
N THR A 691 -44.54 -3.59 -30.85
CA THR A 691 -45.52 -4.66 -30.63
C THR A 691 -46.94 -4.09 -30.62
N TYR A 692 -47.94 -4.96 -30.81
CA TYR A 692 -49.35 -4.59 -30.68
C TYR A 692 -49.80 -4.76 -29.22
N ALA A 693 -50.84 -4.04 -28.81
CA ALA A 693 -51.34 -4.05 -27.43
C ALA A 693 -51.74 -5.45 -26.90
N ASP A 694 -52.10 -6.38 -27.80
CA ASP A 694 -52.42 -7.77 -27.45
C ASP A 694 -51.19 -8.64 -27.13
N GLN A 695 -49.99 -8.12 -27.37
CA GLN A 695 -48.71 -8.77 -27.09
C GLN A 695 -48.02 -8.24 -25.83
N TRP A 696 -48.61 -7.23 -25.18
CA TRP A 696 -48.08 -6.63 -23.97
C TRP A 696 -48.38 -7.50 -22.74
N ASP A 697 -47.40 -7.65 -21.87
CA ASP A 697 -47.54 -8.31 -20.57
C ASP A 697 -47.88 -7.28 -19.48
N THR A 698 -49.12 -6.80 -19.51
CA THR A 698 -49.61 -5.78 -18.55
C THR A 698 -49.75 -6.31 -17.13
N GLU A 699 -49.95 -7.62 -16.95
CA GLU A 699 -49.95 -8.26 -15.63
C GLU A 699 -48.54 -8.29 -15.03
N GLY A 700 -47.54 -8.70 -15.82
CA GLY A 700 -46.13 -8.65 -15.44
C GLY A 700 -45.65 -7.24 -15.12
N LEU A 701 -46.02 -6.26 -15.94
CA LEU A 701 -45.72 -4.85 -15.70
C LEU A 701 -46.34 -4.34 -14.39
N TYR A 702 -47.59 -4.69 -14.09
CA TYR A 702 -48.25 -4.31 -12.84
C TYR A 702 -47.50 -4.84 -11.61
N VAL A 703 -47.09 -6.12 -11.63
CA VAL A 703 -46.29 -6.72 -10.54
C VAL A 703 -44.95 -6.01 -10.40
N ALA A 704 -44.26 -5.75 -11.51
CA ALA A 704 -42.96 -5.10 -11.52
C ALA A 704 -43.03 -3.64 -11.03
N VAL A 705 -44.08 -2.89 -11.40
CA VAL A 705 -44.31 -1.51 -10.93
C VAL A 705 -44.54 -1.47 -9.42
N ILE A 706 -45.32 -2.40 -8.85
CA ILE A 706 -45.46 -2.51 -7.39
C ILE A 706 -44.12 -2.83 -6.74
N GLU A 707 -43.38 -3.79 -7.28
CA GLU A 707 -42.13 -4.23 -6.65
C GLU A 707 -41.02 -3.19 -6.70
N ARG A 708 -40.83 -2.54 -7.86
CA ARG A 708 -39.72 -1.62 -8.15
C ARG A 708 -40.04 -0.17 -7.87
N LEU A 709 -41.27 0.29 -8.12
CA LEU A 709 -41.67 1.69 -7.92
C LEU A 709 -42.55 1.88 -6.67
N ASN A 710 -42.99 0.79 -6.03
CA ASN A 710 -43.92 0.85 -4.88
C ASN A 710 -45.19 1.64 -5.19
N LEU A 711 -45.67 1.54 -6.43
CA LEU A 711 -46.88 2.19 -6.93
C LEU A 711 -47.97 1.15 -7.18
N ASP A 712 -49.17 1.42 -6.67
CA ASP A 712 -50.38 0.67 -6.98
C ASP A 712 -51.23 1.52 -7.94
N VAL A 713 -50.99 1.32 -9.24
CA VAL A 713 -51.62 2.06 -10.33
C VAL A 713 -52.26 1.07 -11.33
N PRO A 714 -53.37 1.45 -11.98
CA PRO A 714 -54.16 0.52 -12.79
C PRO A 714 -53.57 0.32 -14.20
N VAL A 715 -52.31 -0.16 -14.29
CA VAL A 715 -51.59 -0.33 -15.57
C VAL A 715 -52.32 -1.27 -16.54
N MET A 716 -52.92 -2.34 -16.01
CA MET A 716 -53.75 -3.26 -16.79
C MET A 716 -54.93 -2.55 -17.47
N ALA A 717 -55.57 -1.59 -16.77
CA ALA A 717 -56.68 -0.84 -17.35
C ALA A 717 -56.17 0.14 -18.42
N TRP A 718 -55.01 0.76 -18.21
CA TRP A 718 -54.42 1.68 -19.20
C TRP A 718 -54.06 0.97 -20.50
N GLY A 719 -53.53 -0.26 -20.43
CA GLY A 719 -53.23 -1.06 -21.63
C GLY A 719 -54.46 -1.47 -22.45
N GLU A 720 -55.67 -1.45 -21.87
CA GLU A 720 -56.93 -1.73 -22.56
C GLU A 720 -57.59 -0.48 -23.17
N GLU A 721 -57.06 0.73 -22.91
CA GLU A 721 -57.63 1.98 -23.41
C GLU A 721 -57.33 2.19 -24.91
N GLU A 722 -58.38 2.55 -25.68
CA GLU A 722 -58.20 2.87 -27.10
C GLU A 722 -57.34 4.13 -27.30
N GLY A 723 -56.22 3.99 -28.02
CA GLY A 723 -55.34 5.10 -28.39
C GLY A 723 -54.21 5.38 -27.40
N VAL A 724 -54.05 4.54 -26.38
CA VAL A 724 -52.88 4.55 -25.48
C VAL A 724 -51.77 3.72 -26.11
N ASP A 725 -50.57 4.30 -26.20
CA ASP A 725 -49.33 3.63 -26.62
C ASP A 725 -48.37 3.44 -25.43
N ASP A 726 -47.22 2.83 -25.70
CA ASP A 726 -46.13 2.61 -24.76
C ASP A 726 -45.64 3.93 -24.14
N ASP A 727 -45.46 4.96 -24.96
CA ASP A 727 -45.05 6.31 -24.53
C ASP A 727 -46.05 6.92 -23.53
N GLU A 728 -47.36 6.83 -23.79
CA GLU A 728 -48.39 7.36 -22.89
C GLU A 728 -48.45 6.61 -21.54
N ILE A 729 -48.16 5.30 -21.52
CA ILE A 729 -48.08 4.54 -20.25
C ILE A 729 -46.81 4.92 -19.47
N ALA A 730 -45.69 5.13 -20.15
CA ALA A 730 -44.46 5.63 -19.53
C ALA A 730 -44.70 6.99 -18.87
N ASP A 731 -45.28 7.96 -19.59
CA ASP A 731 -45.62 9.29 -19.07
C ASP A 731 -46.52 9.22 -17.82
N ARG A 732 -47.55 8.36 -17.84
CA ARG A 732 -48.44 8.16 -16.69
C ARG A 732 -47.73 7.58 -15.47
N LEU A 733 -46.81 6.63 -15.69
CA LEU A 733 -45.99 6.06 -14.62
C LEU A 733 -45.02 7.10 -14.05
N GLU A 734 -44.37 7.88 -14.90
CA GLU A 734 -43.49 8.97 -14.47
C GLU A 734 -44.24 10.01 -13.64
N GLU A 735 -45.39 10.48 -14.10
CA GLU A 735 -46.22 11.44 -13.35
C GLU A 735 -46.64 10.89 -11.98
N ALA A 736 -47.05 9.62 -11.92
CA ALA A 736 -47.44 8.98 -10.67
C ALA A 736 -46.25 8.85 -9.70
N ALA A 737 -45.09 8.47 -10.22
CA ALA A 737 -43.88 8.28 -9.43
C ALA A 737 -43.30 9.61 -8.93
N ASP A 738 -43.28 10.63 -9.79
CA ASP A 738 -42.88 11.99 -9.45
C ASP A 738 -43.77 12.57 -8.36
N LYS A 739 -45.09 12.39 -8.49
CA LYS A 739 -46.05 12.83 -7.47
C LYS A 739 -45.81 12.15 -6.13
N MET A 740 -45.63 10.83 -6.11
CA MET A 740 -45.31 10.09 -4.88
C MET A 740 -44.04 10.62 -4.23
N MET A 741 -42.99 10.87 -5.01
CA MET A 741 -41.71 11.36 -4.48
C MET A 741 -41.81 12.81 -3.98
N ALA A 742 -42.61 13.67 -4.63
CA ALA A 742 -42.89 15.02 -4.16
C ALA A 742 -43.63 15.01 -2.82
N GLU A 743 -44.67 14.17 -2.68
CA GLU A 743 -45.40 14.01 -1.41
C GLU A 743 -44.48 13.52 -0.28
N LYS A 744 -43.53 12.62 -0.58
CA LYS A 744 -42.51 12.20 0.38
C LYS A 744 -41.53 13.31 0.75
N ALA A 745 -41.06 14.09 -0.22
CA ALA A 745 -40.16 15.20 0.03
C ALA A 745 -40.81 16.25 0.95
N GLU A 746 -42.12 16.50 0.81
CA GLU A 746 -42.89 17.33 1.73
C GLU A 746 -43.00 16.69 3.13
N ALA A 747 -43.27 15.38 3.20
CA ALA A 747 -43.45 14.68 4.47
C ALA A 747 -42.17 14.58 5.31
N PHE A 748 -41.01 14.35 4.67
CA PHE A 748 -39.70 14.34 5.35
C PHE A 748 -39.13 15.75 5.57
N GLY A 749 -39.52 16.70 4.73
CA GLY A 749 -38.86 18.00 4.58
C GLY A 749 -37.69 17.95 3.59
N PRO A 750 -37.45 19.03 2.82
CA PRO A 750 -36.52 19.01 1.69
C PRO A 750 -35.08 18.71 2.10
N GLU A 751 -34.57 19.32 3.17
CA GLU A 751 -33.18 19.08 3.63
C GLU A 751 -32.97 17.61 4.06
N GLN A 752 -33.92 17.04 4.80
CA GLN A 752 -33.83 15.66 5.27
C GLN A 752 -33.96 14.68 4.10
N MET A 753 -34.83 14.96 3.14
CA MET A 753 -34.96 14.14 1.93
C MET A 753 -33.67 14.15 1.12
N ARG A 754 -33.01 15.31 0.92
CA ARG A 754 -31.70 15.39 0.24
C ARG A 754 -30.62 14.58 0.95
N MET A 755 -30.60 14.59 2.28
CA MET A 755 -29.67 13.76 3.05
C MET A 755 -29.94 12.26 2.86
N ILE A 756 -31.21 11.84 2.88
CA ILE A 756 -31.62 10.46 2.64
C ILE A 756 -31.22 10.02 1.23
N GLU A 757 -31.54 10.83 0.22
CA GLU A 757 -31.17 10.61 -1.18
C GLU A 757 -29.67 10.39 -1.35
N LYS A 758 -28.85 11.29 -0.78
CA LYS A 758 -27.39 11.18 -0.81
C LYS A 758 -26.90 9.91 -0.11
N GLN A 759 -27.44 9.61 1.07
CA GLN A 759 -27.04 8.44 1.85
C GLN A 759 -27.38 7.12 1.13
N VAL A 760 -28.60 6.99 0.62
CA VAL A 760 -29.06 5.80 -0.11
C VAL A 760 -28.22 5.60 -1.37
N LEU A 761 -27.98 6.66 -2.14
CA LEU A 761 -27.19 6.57 -3.35
C LEU A 761 -25.74 6.14 -3.06
N LEU A 762 -25.06 6.78 -2.10
CA LEU A 762 -23.69 6.42 -1.72
C LEU A 762 -23.58 4.98 -1.20
N GLN A 763 -24.51 4.56 -0.33
CA GLN A 763 -24.51 3.23 0.25
C GLN A 763 -24.76 2.14 -0.81
N THR A 764 -25.67 2.38 -1.75
CA THR A 764 -25.95 1.43 -2.83
C THR A 764 -24.77 1.35 -3.81
N ILE A 765 -24.14 2.48 -4.16
CA ILE A 765 -22.88 2.50 -4.94
C ILE A 765 -21.81 1.64 -4.24
N ASP A 766 -21.62 1.82 -2.94
CA ASP A 766 -20.60 1.07 -2.19
C ASP A 766 -20.86 -0.44 -2.17
N SER A 767 -22.12 -0.86 -1.98
CA SER A 767 -22.45 -2.29 -1.98
C SER A 767 -22.24 -2.90 -3.36
N LYS A 768 -22.78 -2.27 -4.41
CA LYS A 768 -22.65 -2.74 -5.80
C LYS A 768 -21.21 -2.76 -6.27
N TRP A 769 -20.44 -1.72 -5.95
CA TRP A 769 -19.03 -1.66 -6.30
C TRP A 769 -18.23 -2.78 -5.62
N ARG A 770 -18.47 -3.04 -4.33
CA ARG A 770 -17.81 -4.14 -3.62
C ARG A 770 -18.18 -5.51 -4.20
N GLU A 771 -19.44 -5.74 -4.54
CA GLU A 771 -19.90 -6.97 -5.21
C GLU A 771 -19.23 -7.12 -6.58
N HIS A 772 -19.12 -6.04 -7.34
CA HIS A 772 -18.44 -6.00 -8.63
C HIS A 772 -16.94 -6.30 -8.51
N LEU A 773 -16.24 -5.72 -7.53
CA LEU A 773 -14.84 -6.01 -7.24
C LEU A 773 -14.61 -7.51 -7.00
N LEU A 774 -15.49 -8.15 -6.22
CA LEU A 774 -15.43 -9.59 -5.97
C LEU A 774 -15.66 -10.40 -7.25
N THR A 775 -16.66 -10.04 -8.04
CA THR A 775 -16.96 -10.71 -9.32
C THR A 775 -15.78 -10.61 -10.30
N LEU A 776 -15.08 -9.48 -10.34
CA LEU A 776 -13.91 -9.30 -11.20
C LEU A 776 -12.67 -10.05 -10.72
N GLU A 777 -12.54 -10.24 -9.40
CA GLU A 777 -11.52 -11.12 -8.82
C GLU A 777 -11.76 -12.57 -9.26
N HIS A 778 -13.01 -13.03 -9.18
CA HIS A 778 -13.42 -14.32 -9.74
C HIS A 778 -13.14 -14.40 -11.25
N LEU A 779 -13.50 -13.38 -12.02
CA LEU A 779 -13.29 -13.33 -13.47
C LEU A 779 -11.81 -13.47 -13.81
N ARG A 780 -10.94 -12.73 -13.12
CA ARG A 780 -9.49 -12.78 -13.32
C ARG A 780 -8.93 -14.18 -13.07
N SER A 781 -9.48 -14.91 -12.09
CA SER A 781 -9.05 -16.28 -11.77
C SER A 781 -9.46 -17.30 -12.85
N VAL A 782 -10.56 -17.06 -13.56
CA VAL A 782 -11.14 -18.01 -14.53
C VAL A 782 -10.73 -17.69 -15.97
N VAL A 783 -10.51 -16.42 -16.33
CA VAL A 783 -10.27 -15.98 -17.72
C VAL A 783 -9.04 -16.63 -18.37
N GLY A 784 -8.04 -17.02 -17.56
CA GLY A 784 -6.86 -17.73 -18.03
C GLY A 784 -7.19 -19.06 -18.72
N PHE A 785 -8.29 -19.71 -18.33
CA PHE A 785 -8.76 -20.96 -18.91
C PHE A 785 -9.48 -20.77 -20.26
N ARG A 786 -9.90 -19.55 -20.59
CA ARG A 786 -10.53 -19.23 -21.89
C ARG A 786 -9.49 -19.02 -23.00
N GLY A 787 -8.21 -18.89 -22.65
CA GLY A 787 -7.08 -18.75 -23.59
C GLY A 787 -6.81 -19.97 -24.49
N TYR A 788 -7.45 -21.11 -24.25
CA TYR A 788 -7.33 -22.31 -25.10
C TYR A 788 -7.92 -22.12 -26.51
N ALA A 789 -8.75 -21.10 -26.73
CA ALA A 789 -9.35 -20.76 -28.03
C ALA A 789 -8.49 -19.80 -28.91
N GLN A 790 -7.20 -19.64 -28.64
CA GLN A 790 -6.30 -18.67 -29.30
C GLN A 790 -6.72 -17.19 -29.16
N ARG A 791 -7.61 -16.87 -28.23
CA ARG A 791 -7.99 -15.49 -27.90
C ARG A 791 -7.10 -14.95 -26.78
N ASP A 792 -6.78 -13.66 -26.82
CA ASP A 792 -5.99 -13.00 -25.79
C ASP A 792 -6.83 -12.85 -24.50
N PRO A 793 -6.47 -13.52 -23.39
CA PRO A 793 -7.26 -13.50 -22.15
C PRO A 793 -7.51 -12.09 -21.60
N LEU A 794 -6.61 -11.14 -21.87
CA LEU A 794 -6.78 -9.76 -21.43
C LEU A 794 -7.93 -9.05 -22.17
N ASN A 795 -8.13 -9.35 -23.46
CA ASN A 795 -9.22 -8.72 -24.23
C ASN A 795 -10.57 -9.31 -23.85
N GLU A 796 -10.65 -10.62 -23.60
CA GLU A 796 -11.86 -11.24 -23.04
C GLU A 796 -12.18 -10.65 -21.66
N TYR A 797 -11.18 -10.57 -20.77
CA TYR A 797 -11.35 -9.93 -19.46
C TYR A 797 -11.89 -8.50 -19.57
N LYS A 798 -11.38 -7.70 -20.52
CA LYS A 798 -11.85 -6.32 -20.75
C LYS A 798 -13.32 -6.27 -21.18
N ASN A 799 -13.71 -7.10 -22.14
CA ASN A 799 -15.07 -7.10 -22.68
C ASN A 799 -16.06 -7.54 -21.60
N GLU A 800 -15.76 -8.63 -20.90
CA GLU A 800 -16.61 -9.17 -19.84
C GLU A 800 -16.66 -8.25 -18.62
N ALA A 801 -15.53 -7.68 -18.20
CA ALA A 801 -15.50 -6.70 -17.12
C ALA A 801 -16.31 -5.44 -17.44
N PHE A 802 -16.39 -5.04 -18.72
CA PHE A 802 -17.20 -3.92 -19.16
C PHE A 802 -18.70 -4.27 -19.11
N ALA A 803 -19.11 -5.44 -19.62
CA ALA A 803 -20.49 -5.90 -19.53
C ALA A 803 -20.98 -6.01 -18.07
N LEU A 804 -20.15 -6.58 -17.18
CA LEU A 804 -20.43 -6.64 -15.75
C LEU A 804 -20.57 -5.24 -15.12
N PHE A 805 -19.76 -4.27 -15.57
CA PHE A 805 -19.83 -2.90 -15.08
C PHE A 805 -21.11 -2.18 -15.53
N GLU A 806 -21.53 -2.36 -16.78
CA GLU A 806 -22.82 -1.84 -17.27
C GLU A 806 -23.99 -2.46 -16.51
N SER A 807 -23.99 -3.78 -16.31
CA SER A 807 -24.99 -4.49 -15.51
C SER A 807 -25.04 -3.97 -14.06
N MET A 808 -23.88 -3.75 -13.45
CA MET A 808 -23.78 -3.14 -12.11
C MET A 808 -24.42 -1.75 -12.08
N LEU A 809 -24.13 -0.88 -13.06
CA LEU A 809 -24.71 0.47 -13.13
C LEU A 809 -26.23 0.45 -13.35
N ASN A 810 -26.74 -0.45 -14.19
CA ASN A 810 -28.18 -0.63 -14.38
C ASN A 810 -28.86 -1.08 -13.08
N SER A 811 -28.28 -2.07 -12.40
CA SER A 811 -28.80 -2.55 -11.11
C SER A 811 -28.74 -1.48 -10.00
N LEU A 812 -27.73 -0.60 -10.04
CA LEU A 812 -27.61 0.51 -9.11
C LEU A 812 -28.82 1.45 -9.23
N ARG A 813 -29.20 1.83 -10.46
CA ARG A 813 -30.37 2.71 -10.69
C ARG A 813 -31.65 2.06 -10.17
N GLN A 814 -31.84 0.78 -10.47
CA GLN A 814 -33.01 0.02 -10.02
C GLN A 814 -33.10 -0.04 -8.49
N ASP A 815 -32.00 -0.39 -7.81
CA ASP A 815 -31.97 -0.50 -6.35
C ASP A 815 -32.18 0.86 -5.66
N VAL A 816 -31.58 1.93 -6.18
CA VAL A 816 -31.77 3.29 -5.64
C VAL A 816 -33.22 3.72 -5.75
N THR A 817 -33.82 3.56 -6.94
CA THR A 817 -35.23 3.88 -7.18
C THR A 817 -36.14 3.07 -6.25
N GLN A 818 -35.91 1.76 -6.15
CA GLN A 818 -36.70 0.87 -5.31
C GLN A 818 -36.58 1.20 -3.82
N GLN A 819 -35.36 1.44 -3.32
CA GLN A 819 -35.15 1.78 -1.91
C GLN A 819 -35.82 3.12 -1.55
N LEU A 820 -35.64 4.15 -2.37
CA LEU A 820 -36.29 5.46 -2.16
C LEU A 820 -37.82 5.36 -2.27
N ALA A 821 -38.34 4.53 -3.17
CA ALA A 821 -39.76 4.24 -3.31
C ALA A 821 -40.35 3.53 -2.09
N ARG A 822 -39.57 2.75 -1.35
CA ARG A 822 -40.02 2.04 -0.12
C ARG A 822 -39.84 2.86 1.16
N ILE A 823 -38.90 3.80 1.19
CA ILE A 823 -38.67 4.65 2.36
C ILE A 823 -39.93 5.48 2.64
N ARG A 824 -40.39 5.45 3.90
CA ARG A 824 -41.51 6.24 4.41
C ARG A 824 -41.15 6.87 5.76
N PRO A 825 -41.70 8.04 6.09
CA PRO A 825 -41.49 8.62 7.41
C PRO A 825 -42.05 7.68 8.46
N VAL A 826 -41.34 7.54 9.58
CA VAL A 826 -41.84 6.79 10.73
C VAL A 826 -43.06 7.53 11.27
N THR A 827 -44.18 6.83 11.42
CA THR A 827 -45.41 7.43 11.97
C THR A 827 -45.21 7.80 13.45
N ASP A 828 -45.96 8.78 13.96
CA ASP A 828 -45.88 9.19 15.38
C ASP A 828 -46.10 8.00 16.34
N GLU A 829 -46.98 7.06 15.98
CA GLU A 829 -47.25 5.86 16.76
C GLU A 829 -46.06 4.90 16.76
N GLU A 830 -45.44 4.64 15.60
CA GLU A 830 -44.24 3.81 15.47
C GLU A 830 -43.04 4.44 16.16
N GLN A 831 -42.89 5.78 16.10
CA GLN A 831 -41.82 6.50 16.79
C GLN A 831 -41.97 6.39 18.31
N GLN A 832 -43.21 6.53 18.82
CA GLN A 832 -43.51 6.29 20.23
C GLN A 832 -43.28 4.83 20.63
N GLN A 833 -43.57 3.87 19.75
CA GLN A 833 -43.34 2.46 19.99
C GLN A 833 -41.86 2.12 20.01
N MET A 834 -41.06 2.68 19.10
CA MET A 834 -39.61 2.53 19.06
C MET A 834 -38.94 3.16 20.30
N LEU A 835 -39.45 4.30 20.76
CA LEU A 835 -39.06 4.92 22.04
C LEU A 835 -39.45 4.07 23.25
N ARG A 836 -40.61 3.41 23.22
CA ARG A 836 -41.02 2.44 24.25
C ARG A 836 -40.13 1.21 24.23
N ASP A 837 -39.74 0.71 23.06
CA ASP A 837 -38.86 -0.45 22.89
C ASP A 837 -37.42 -0.15 23.29
N LEU A 838 -36.89 1.04 22.96
CA LEU A 838 -35.60 1.53 23.45
C LEU A 838 -35.61 1.68 24.97
N ARG A 839 -36.68 2.25 25.54
CA ARG A 839 -36.88 2.31 27.00
C ARG A 839 -37.03 0.93 27.61
N ALA A 840 -37.69 -0.01 26.95
CA ALA A 840 -37.85 -1.39 27.41
C ALA A 840 -36.53 -2.17 27.34
N LYS A 841 -35.71 -1.96 26.30
CA LYS A 841 -34.34 -2.52 26.20
C LYS A 841 -33.43 -1.93 27.27
N GLN A 842 -33.47 -0.62 27.48
CA GLN A 842 -32.76 0.04 28.59
C GLN A 842 -33.26 -0.44 29.96
N ALA A 843 -34.55 -0.69 30.12
CA ALA A 843 -35.13 -1.25 31.35
C ALA A 843 -34.82 -2.75 31.53
N SER A 844 -34.62 -3.51 30.45
CA SER A 844 -34.16 -4.92 30.51
C SER A 844 -32.67 -5.06 30.77
N MET A 845 -31.89 -4.02 30.45
CA MET A 845 -30.47 -3.89 30.81
C MET A 845 -30.27 -3.20 32.17
N ALA A 846 -31.35 -2.68 32.79
CA ALA A 846 -31.34 -2.22 34.16
C ALA A 846 -31.45 -3.41 35.13
N PRO A 847 -30.72 -3.43 36.25
CA PRO A 847 -30.79 -4.52 37.22
C PRO A 847 -32.20 -4.60 37.84
N LYS A 848 -32.82 -5.80 37.83
CA LYS A 848 -34.14 -6.04 38.42
C LYS A 848 -34.16 -5.69 39.93
N PRO A 849 -35.18 -4.95 40.43
CA PRO A 849 -35.45 -4.87 41.86
C PRO A 849 -36.15 -6.16 42.34
N SER A 850 -35.77 -6.68 43.50
CA SER A 850 -36.44 -7.82 44.14
C SER A 850 -37.80 -7.43 44.74
N GLU A 851 -38.80 -8.28 44.56
CA GLU A 851 -40.13 -8.16 45.16
C GLU A 851 -40.09 -8.25 46.69
N THR A 852 -40.69 -7.28 47.39
CA THR A 852 -41.69 -7.52 48.47
C THR A 852 -42.43 -6.23 48.87
N GLU A 853 -43.72 -6.21 48.49
CA GLU A 853 -44.93 -5.67 49.13
C GLU A 853 -45.02 -4.26 49.77
N GLU A 854 -45.87 -3.45 49.12
CA GLU A 854 -46.96 -2.59 49.62
C GLU A 854 -46.76 -1.67 50.86
N ARG A 855 -46.72 -0.33 50.64
CA ARG A 855 -47.81 0.64 50.95
C ARG A 855 -47.37 2.12 50.91
N GLU A 856 -48.09 2.87 50.06
CA GLU A 856 -48.56 4.28 50.10
C GLU A 856 -47.65 5.50 50.44
N PRO A 857 -47.98 6.69 49.89
CA PRO A 857 -47.01 7.71 49.54
C PRO A 857 -46.94 8.88 50.55
N GLY A 858 -45.72 9.35 50.82
CA GLY A 858 -45.44 10.54 51.61
C GLY A 858 -44.33 11.37 50.96
N ALA A 859 -44.63 12.64 50.77
CA ALA A 859 -43.87 13.63 50.02
C ALA A 859 -42.49 14.02 50.60
N GLU A 860 -41.66 14.53 49.69
CA GLU A 860 -40.65 15.58 49.86
C GLU A 860 -39.36 15.34 50.67
N SER A 861 -38.26 15.36 49.90
CA SER A 861 -37.08 16.25 50.04
C SER A 861 -35.86 15.86 50.91
N LEU A 862 -34.71 15.90 50.21
CA LEU A 862 -33.36 16.35 50.60
C LEU A 862 -32.61 15.65 51.76
N LYS A 863 -31.46 15.01 51.44
CA LYS A 863 -30.15 15.22 52.11
C LYS A 863 -28.97 14.45 51.47
N ASP A 864 -27.84 15.16 51.39
CA ASP A 864 -26.47 14.70 51.10
C ASP A 864 -25.83 14.02 52.36
N PRO A 865 -24.60 13.46 52.35
CA PRO A 865 -24.29 12.12 52.87
C PRO A 865 -23.59 12.15 54.24
N THR A 866 -23.85 11.15 55.09
CA THR A 866 -23.00 10.88 56.26
C THR A 866 -22.69 9.40 56.35
N GLY A 867 -21.41 9.09 56.19
CA GLY A 867 -20.83 7.76 56.34
C GLY A 867 -20.90 7.25 57.77
N ALA A 868 -21.21 5.96 57.88
CA ALA A 868 -20.98 5.16 59.06
C ALA A 868 -20.04 4.01 58.68
N ALA A 869 -19.04 3.73 59.53
CA ALA A 869 -18.24 2.53 59.40
C ALA A 869 -19.15 1.28 59.52
N LEU A 870 -18.79 0.21 58.81
CA LEU A 870 -19.54 -1.04 58.88
C LEU A 870 -19.62 -1.55 60.33
N PRO A 871 -20.77 -2.11 60.77
CA PRO A 871 -20.92 -2.60 62.14
C PRO A 871 -19.85 -3.64 62.48
N GLY A 872 -19.04 -3.36 63.52
CA GLY A 872 -17.93 -4.22 63.94
C GLY A 872 -16.55 -3.83 63.40
N PHE A 873 -16.44 -2.77 62.58
CA PHE A 873 -15.17 -2.24 62.10
C PHE A 873 -14.37 -1.54 63.21
N ASP A 874 -13.13 -1.97 63.43
CA ASP A 874 -12.14 -1.27 64.26
C ASP A 874 -10.94 -0.87 63.38
N GLU A 875 -10.60 0.42 63.36
CA GLU A 875 -9.49 0.97 62.58
C GLU A 875 -8.12 0.41 62.98
N ASN A 876 -7.97 -0.14 64.20
CA ASN A 876 -6.70 -0.65 64.70
C ASN A 876 -6.59 -2.19 64.67
N ASP A 877 -7.63 -2.91 64.26
CA ASP A 877 -7.62 -4.38 64.13
C ASP A 877 -7.98 -4.80 62.70
N PRO A 878 -6.98 -5.13 61.85
CA PRO A 878 -7.19 -5.53 60.47
C PRO A 878 -8.08 -6.77 60.26
N THR A 879 -8.27 -7.59 61.30
CA THR A 879 -9.13 -8.79 61.21
C THR A 879 -10.61 -8.41 61.14
N THR A 880 -10.96 -7.21 61.60
CA THR A 880 -12.34 -6.68 61.59
C THR A 880 -12.72 -6.03 60.25
N TRP A 881 -11.78 -5.90 59.30
CA TRP A 881 -12.02 -5.17 58.05
C TRP A 881 -12.77 -5.99 57.00
N GLY A 882 -12.95 -7.30 57.20
CA GLY A 882 -13.76 -8.14 56.32
C GLY A 882 -13.15 -8.44 54.94
N ASN A 883 -11.86 -8.18 54.75
CA ASN A 883 -11.07 -8.47 53.54
C ASN A 883 -11.67 -7.94 52.21
N PRO A 884 -11.96 -6.62 52.11
CA PRO A 884 -12.60 -6.02 50.94
C PRO A 884 -11.66 -5.98 49.73
N GLY A 885 -12.23 -6.07 48.54
CA GLY A 885 -11.49 -5.94 47.28
C GLY A 885 -10.85 -4.55 47.13
N ARG A 886 -9.68 -4.45 46.49
CA ARG A 886 -8.90 -3.17 46.37
C ARG A 886 -9.70 -1.97 45.86
N ASN A 887 -10.69 -2.18 44.99
CA ASN A 887 -11.50 -1.12 44.40
C ASN A 887 -12.88 -0.92 45.08
N GLU A 888 -13.20 -1.71 46.11
CA GLU A 888 -14.45 -1.62 46.86
C GLU A 888 -14.42 -0.47 47.86
N ALA A 889 -15.58 -0.04 48.36
CA ALA A 889 -15.68 1.02 49.35
C ALA A 889 -14.99 0.59 50.66
N CYS A 890 -14.26 1.50 51.28
CA CYS A 890 -13.53 1.20 52.50
C CYS A 890 -14.50 0.99 53.68
N PRO A 891 -14.33 -0.09 54.47
CA PRO A 891 -15.24 -0.44 55.54
C PRO A 891 -15.29 0.57 56.70
N CYS A 892 -14.35 1.52 56.74
CA CYS A 892 -14.37 2.65 57.67
C CYS A 892 -15.47 3.69 57.39
N GLY A 893 -16.21 3.56 56.28
CA GLY A 893 -17.29 4.49 55.93
C GLY A 893 -16.81 5.84 55.39
N SER A 894 -15.53 5.97 55.01
CA SER A 894 -14.93 7.21 54.49
C SER A 894 -15.39 7.62 53.08
N GLY A 895 -16.20 6.79 52.41
CA GLY A 895 -16.64 7.00 51.02
C GLY A 895 -15.54 6.79 49.97
N LYS A 896 -14.30 6.47 50.36
CA LYS A 896 -13.17 6.19 49.45
C LYS A 896 -13.04 4.69 49.16
N LYS A 897 -12.43 4.34 48.02
CA LYS A 897 -12.05 2.95 47.72
C LYS A 897 -10.96 2.44 48.66
N PHE A 898 -10.98 1.15 49.01
CA PHE A 898 -10.09 0.53 50.00
C PHE A 898 -8.60 0.79 49.72
N LYS A 899 -8.14 0.67 48.47
CA LYS A 899 -6.74 0.96 48.08
C LYS A 899 -6.27 2.41 48.30
N HIS A 900 -7.21 3.35 48.43
CA HIS A 900 -6.93 4.78 48.68
C HIS A 900 -7.21 5.19 50.14
N CYS A 901 -7.53 4.22 51.00
CA CYS A 901 -7.79 4.40 52.43
C CYS A 901 -7.00 3.34 53.21
N HIS A 902 -7.63 2.47 54.00
CA HIS A 902 -6.95 1.47 54.85
C HIS A 902 -6.17 0.37 54.09
N GLY A 903 -6.43 0.16 52.79
CA GLY A 903 -5.67 -0.74 51.91
C GLY A 903 -4.52 -0.06 51.15
N ARG A 904 -4.16 1.17 51.52
CA ARG A 904 -3.02 1.90 50.94
C ARG A 904 -1.72 1.28 51.47
N LEU A 905 -0.95 0.65 50.59
CA LEU A 905 0.41 0.21 50.91
C LEU A 905 1.24 1.49 51.13
N GLY A 906 1.77 1.65 52.34
CA GLY A 906 2.75 2.68 52.67
C GLY A 906 4.11 2.37 52.08
#